data_AF-A0A428R8H7-F1
#
_entry.id   AF-A0A428R8H7-F1
#
_cell.length_a   1.000
_cell.length_b   1.000
_cell.length_c   1.000
_cell.angle_alpha   90.00
_cell.angle_beta   90.00
_cell.angle_gamma   90.00
#
_symmetry.space_group_name_H-M   'P 1'
#
loop_
_entity.id
_entity.type
_entity.pdbx_description
1 polymer ?
#
loop_
_entity_poly.entity_id
_entity_poly.type
_entity_poly.pdbx_seq_one_letter_code
_entity_poly.pdbx_strand_id
1 'polypeptide(L)'
;MATPPEWNAWKHFHEKDTANAIPGTYYVEGGPMEYISNEDPATYKSAPWFSTKKNVVATAEAGEEANAAEDQKEAKREKRKNMVLNKGDISRLTTLQLITHSRNHNLDNGDEAGSGTWFEVVICGSNGETKRLPNGQLLSWRSHSNWFKPNSNLPANDNDGNNEWCRGHIFTKDDEIFKHLKDGDIISVWMSVAPHHRNHARSGYLVFGFGDGPMTCKTPKIRSDQDPTPCISVYARERQECLMILADDGSTEVKANNVRGGLEIMPRLLETNDNDWIVRSHSLGPQGSGNGNNPPPPNFVSVTELVKGKKDTIPPLRVVRHSTIKNTGGDNAVENDQTPPKIAVWDDFEVNKANINVEAPNAKILIYQMHAPLWTGSLWQTLLQRSRTADGPNIVVIDADDLRASGIRISRGISWEKTMEDIKAKIKEITNPIPADVRNKVNLLVRCGYEGVLHARPSPSEERPFVFHMVPNMAEGDLLRPYQGYMSGIHLAFVSGLAASLARQPVKEDQPVGRTQIGLAIELAMIWSNRFATTGFRKDGDGRLNYPNAKDINHYRTPKIKITYGDHLKVRGDGQWSLFNVLEEPQESVAADVVKLGTDRLEASIPTAQFGKVQTADRTEIEGFRSTAAVIREYLNGKPKKPLSIAVFGQPGAGKSFGLKQVIMAVLERGKEWEPIEANVSQFLDYSDLVAVFRKVRDAALGGETPVVLFDEFDSSFNGKPLGWLKYFLAPMQDGVFLDSGSVRPLGPAIFVFIGGTSHTFKEFKNGKEVTVADEAAADKKAAERELEEAKANHEAADKEYERATADRAAAKKIVADKAKVKKEIAEKELKEAKANRKSAEEALAAKEAADKATGRDPVLEDKQAKKPDFVSRLSAHINVRGPNRSGTRDRMFILRRAMLLHSQLKKHFGVEVKEIQVDNAVLNALLNHKSFPNGTRSIELILQTSRLSGRRRFESSDLASDEQLSMHVGDDVKEFHALTNTPIALESIRPVDVDLANKLMWTKLPKDKN
;
A
#
# COMPACT_ATOMS: atom_id res chain seq x y z
N MET A 1 35.56 -15.09 22.06
CA MET A 1 34.56 -16.15 21.77
C MET A 1 33.69 -16.29 23.00
N ALA A 2 32.41 -15.92 22.93
CA ALA A 2 31.50 -16.00 24.06
C ALA A 2 30.99 -17.45 24.20
N THR A 3 31.13 -18.03 25.39
CA THR A 3 30.65 -19.38 25.71
C THR A 3 29.12 -19.46 25.52
N PRO A 4 28.60 -20.55 24.92
CA PRO A 4 27.15 -20.75 24.74
C PRO A 4 26.43 -20.90 26.09
N PRO A 5 25.12 -20.61 26.15
CA PRO A 5 24.25 -21.18 27.18
C PRO A 5 24.18 -22.72 27.04
N GLU A 6 24.35 -23.48 28.12
CA GLU A 6 24.18 -24.95 28.13
C GLU A 6 22.70 -25.35 28.00
N TRP A 7 22.18 -25.49 26.77
CA TRP A 7 20.75 -25.75 26.50
C TRP A 7 20.54 -27.04 25.69
N ASN A 8 19.77 -28.01 26.23
CA ASN A 8 19.59 -29.35 25.65
C ASN A 8 18.64 -29.43 24.42
N ALA A 9 18.09 -28.31 23.94
CA ALA A 9 17.17 -28.27 22.78
C ALA A 9 17.71 -27.45 21.61
N TRP A 10 18.83 -26.75 21.79
CA TRP A 10 19.42 -25.86 20.80
C TRP A 10 20.65 -26.54 20.23
N LYS A 11 20.57 -26.94 18.97
CA LYS A 11 21.71 -27.57 18.27
C LYS A 11 22.54 -26.50 17.61
N HIS A 12 23.84 -26.73 17.57
CA HIS A 12 24.73 -25.91 16.79
C HIS A 12 24.44 -26.11 15.31
N PHE A 13 24.31 -25.01 14.56
CA PHE A 13 24.00 -25.12 13.13
C PHE A 13 25.09 -25.88 12.34
N HIS A 14 26.34 -25.84 12.80
CA HIS A 14 27.47 -26.56 12.19
C HIS A 14 27.40 -28.09 12.25
N GLU A 15 26.52 -28.67 13.08
CA GLU A 15 26.34 -30.13 13.16
C GLU A 15 25.56 -30.72 11.97
N LYS A 16 24.87 -29.88 11.17
CA LYS A 16 24.15 -30.29 9.95
C LYS A 16 24.84 -29.91 8.65
N ASP A 17 25.58 -28.80 8.62
CA ASP A 17 26.33 -28.32 7.46
C ASP A 17 27.66 -27.72 7.94
N THR A 18 28.71 -28.54 7.89
CA THR A 18 30.04 -28.21 8.41
C THR A 18 30.79 -27.20 7.54
N ALA A 19 30.36 -26.95 6.30
CA ALA A 19 31.06 -26.07 5.36
C ALA A 19 30.61 -24.60 5.44
N ASN A 20 29.37 -24.33 5.89
CA ASN A 20 28.78 -22.98 5.82
C ASN A 20 28.39 -22.37 7.18
N ALA A 21 28.60 -23.07 8.28
CA ALA A 21 28.14 -22.61 9.59
C ALA A 21 29.04 -21.54 10.23
N ILE A 22 28.42 -20.47 10.74
CA ILE A 22 29.10 -19.39 11.47
C ILE A 22 29.05 -19.67 12.98
N PRO A 23 30.14 -19.45 13.73
CA PRO A 23 30.12 -19.45 15.20
C PRO A 23 29.07 -18.47 15.76
N GLY A 24 28.15 -18.93 16.60
CA GLY A 24 27.11 -18.10 17.23
C GLY A 24 25.68 -18.29 16.70
N THR A 25 25.48 -19.18 15.71
CA THR A 25 24.15 -19.55 15.18
C THR A 25 23.67 -20.89 15.74
N TYR A 26 22.42 -20.92 16.23
CA TYR A 26 21.76 -22.09 16.83
C TYR A 26 20.38 -22.30 16.24
N TYR A 27 19.81 -23.49 16.40
CA TYR A 27 18.44 -23.74 15.95
C TYR A 27 17.65 -24.68 16.86
N VAL A 28 16.31 -24.59 16.76
CA VAL A 28 15.33 -25.55 17.28
C VAL A 28 14.60 -26.18 16.11
N GLU A 29 14.38 -27.49 16.14
CA GLU A 29 13.74 -28.24 15.04
C GLU A 29 12.31 -28.68 15.36
N GLY A 30 11.45 -28.61 14.36
CA GLY A 30 10.12 -29.23 14.32
C GLY A 30 10.14 -30.45 13.41
N GLY A 31 9.53 -31.55 13.87
CA GLY A 31 9.32 -32.76 13.06
C GLY A 31 8.15 -32.62 12.08
N PRO A 32 7.78 -33.69 11.37
CA PRO A 32 6.66 -33.67 10.43
C PRO A 32 5.34 -33.30 11.11
N MET A 33 4.57 -32.42 10.48
CA MET A 33 3.21 -32.06 10.89
C MET A 33 2.36 -31.79 9.66
N GLU A 34 1.16 -32.35 9.65
CA GLU A 34 0.11 -31.96 8.72
C GLU A 34 -0.98 -31.24 9.51
N TYR A 35 -1.37 -30.06 9.03
CA TYR A 35 -2.46 -29.31 9.58
C TYR A 35 -3.55 -29.13 8.53
N ILE A 36 -4.75 -29.61 8.86
CA ILE A 36 -5.90 -29.67 7.96
C ILE A 36 -7.00 -28.80 8.58
N SER A 37 -7.61 -27.94 7.78
CA SER A 37 -8.91 -27.39 8.15
C SER A 37 -9.95 -28.49 7.93
N ASN A 38 -10.34 -29.23 8.97
CA ASN A 38 -11.53 -30.10 8.90
C ASN A 38 -12.74 -29.26 8.47
N GLU A 39 -13.66 -29.87 7.71
CA GLU A 39 -14.85 -29.24 7.14
C GLU A 39 -15.56 -28.38 8.20
N ASP A 40 -15.77 -27.11 7.87
CA ASP A 40 -16.25 -26.00 8.73
C ASP A 40 -15.17 -25.32 9.60
N PRO A 41 -14.59 -24.20 9.12
CA PRO A 41 -15.30 -22.94 9.37
C PRO A 41 -15.21 -21.90 8.24
N ALA A 42 -16.06 -20.88 8.36
CA ALA A 42 -15.96 -19.60 7.68
C ALA A 42 -14.69 -18.77 8.01
N THR A 43 -13.73 -19.32 8.78
CA THR A 43 -12.54 -18.63 9.31
C THR A 43 -11.28 -19.52 9.24
N TYR A 44 -10.11 -18.90 9.27
CA TYR A 44 -8.83 -19.63 9.33
C TYR A 44 -8.62 -20.32 10.69
N LYS A 45 -7.77 -21.34 10.72
CA LYS A 45 -7.29 -22.00 11.95
C LYS A 45 -5.77 -21.95 12.04
N SER A 46 -5.26 -21.97 13.27
CA SER A 46 -3.83 -22.05 13.55
C SER A 46 -3.58 -22.99 14.74
N ALA A 47 -2.49 -23.74 14.70
CA ALA A 47 -2.07 -24.64 15.79
C ALA A 47 -0.56 -24.55 16.07
N PRO A 48 -0.13 -24.74 17.33
CA PRO A 48 1.28 -24.85 17.67
C PRO A 48 1.92 -26.09 17.02
N TRP A 49 3.08 -25.90 16.40
CA TRP A 49 3.85 -26.97 15.76
C TRP A 49 5.06 -27.39 16.61
N PHE A 50 5.96 -26.45 16.90
CA PHE A 50 7.08 -26.66 17.82
C PHE A 50 7.43 -25.36 18.55
N SER A 51 8.25 -25.43 19.59
CA SER A 51 8.62 -24.24 20.37
C SER A 51 10.02 -24.36 20.97
N THR A 52 10.53 -23.27 21.54
CA THR A 52 11.78 -23.28 22.32
C THR A 52 11.71 -24.15 23.59
N LYS A 53 10.50 -24.51 24.05
CA LYS A 53 10.27 -25.49 25.11
C LYS A 53 9.97 -26.86 24.50
N LYS A 54 10.63 -27.92 24.98
CA LYS A 54 10.45 -29.27 24.46
C LYS A 54 9.06 -29.79 24.85
N ASN A 55 8.23 -30.18 23.88
CA ASN A 55 6.96 -30.87 24.14
C ASN A 55 7.27 -32.23 24.81
N VAL A 56 6.85 -32.40 26.06
CA VAL A 56 6.80 -33.72 26.70
C VAL A 56 5.54 -34.40 26.19
N VAL A 57 5.65 -35.18 25.11
CA VAL A 57 4.56 -36.08 24.71
C VAL A 57 4.45 -37.14 25.81
N ALA A 58 3.27 -37.21 26.43
CA ALA A 58 2.93 -38.22 27.43
C ALA A 58 3.07 -39.61 26.81
N THR A 59 4.12 -40.33 27.19
CA THR A 59 4.19 -41.79 27.12
C THR A 59 4.11 -42.28 28.55
N ALA A 60 2.90 -42.26 29.11
CA ALA A 60 2.60 -42.95 30.35
C ALA A 60 2.19 -44.37 29.96
N GLU A 61 3.13 -45.33 30.06
CA GLU A 61 2.88 -46.75 30.33
C GLU A 61 4.22 -47.51 30.38
N ALA A 62 4.77 -47.66 31.59
CA ALA A 62 5.48 -48.86 32.08
C ALA A 62 5.97 -48.57 33.52
N GLY A 63 5.56 -49.42 34.46
CA GLY A 63 5.66 -49.20 35.90
C GLY A 63 7.06 -49.36 36.52
N GLU A 64 7.24 -48.55 37.57
CA GLU A 64 7.81 -48.81 38.90
C GLU A 64 9.05 -49.70 39.05
N GLU A 65 10.18 -49.07 39.37
CA GLU A 65 10.97 -49.35 40.58
C GLU A 65 11.76 -48.08 40.99
N ALA A 66 11.53 -47.57 42.20
CA ALA A 66 11.95 -46.25 42.66
C ALA A 66 13.40 -46.23 43.20
N ASN A 67 14.23 -45.31 42.69
CA ASN A 67 15.57 -45.01 43.21
C ASN A 67 15.69 -43.51 43.51
N ALA A 68 15.89 -43.13 44.79
CA ALA A 68 15.97 -41.73 45.24
C ALA A 68 17.15 -40.92 44.64
N ALA A 69 18.19 -41.59 44.11
CA ALA A 69 19.29 -40.96 43.37
C ALA A 69 18.93 -40.70 41.89
N GLU A 70 17.99 -41.46 41.36
CA GLU A 70 17.44 -41.31 40.02
C GLU A 70 16.40 -40.20 40.01
N ASP A 71 15.56 -40.08 41.05
CA ASP A 71 14.63 -38.96 41.24
C ASP A 71 15.31 -37.58 41.33
N GLN A 72 16.51 -37.47 41.93
CA GLN A 72 17.26 -36.20 41.91
C GLN A 72 17.92 -35.91 40.56
N LYS A 73 18.34 -36.95 39.83
CA LYS A 73 18.84 -36.82 38.46
C LYS A 73 17.70 -36.51 37.50
N GLU A 74 16.53 -37.09 37.70
CA GLU A 74 15.32 -36.93 36.91
C GLU A 74 14.66 -35.59 37.19
N ALA A 75 14.59 -35.14 38.45
CA ALA A 75 14.22 -33.77 38.83
C ALA A 75 15.22 -32.72 38.32
N LYS A 76 16.54 -32.97 38.32
CA LYS A 76 17.53 -32.11 37.64
C LYS A 76 17.40 -32.17 36.12
N ARG A 77 17.02 -33.32 35.54
CA ARG A 77 16.79 -33.53 34.11
C ARG A 77 15.48 -32.89 33.66
N GLU A 78 14.46 -32.83 34.52
CA GLU A 78 13.20 -32.10 34.35
C GLU A 78 13.35 -30.60 34.56
N LYS A 79 14.16 -30.16 35.55
CA LYS A 79 14.61 -28.76 35.66
C LYS A 79 15.39 -28.32 34.43
N ARG A 80 16.24 -29.19 33.86
CA ARG A 80 16.98 -28.98 32.60
C ARG A 80 16.10 -29.10 31.34
N LYS A 81 14.94 -29.77 31.39
CA LYS A 81 13.96 -29.90 30.29
C LYS A 81 13.05 -28.66 30.17
N ASN A 82 12.97 -27.83 31.22
CA ASN A 82 12.06 -26.67 31.33
C ASN A 82 12.76 -25.30 31.23
N MET A 83 13.87 -25.17 30.48
CA MET A 83 14.53 -23.87 30.30
C MET A 83 13.78 -22.98 29.30
N VAL A 84 13.54 -21.74 29.73
CA VAL A 84 12.86 -20.64 29.04
C VAL A 84 13.88 -19.53 28.76
N LEU A 85 13.61 -18.64 27.79
CA LEU A 85 14.51 -17.53 27.45
C LEU A 85 14.77 -16.67 28.67
N ASN A 86 16.03 -16.61 29.12
CA ASN A 86 16.40 -15.77 30.26
C ASN A 86 16.81 -14.37 29.80
N LYS A 87 16.86 -13.44 30.75
CA LYS A 87 17.25 -12.03 30.50
C LYS A 87 18.62 -11.88 29.79
N GLY A 88 19.58 -12.75 30.08
CA GLY A 88 20.90 -12.77 29.44
C GLY A 88 20.83 -13.18 27.97
N ASP A 89 20.08 -14.23 27.66
CA ASP A 89 19.89 -14.72 26.29
C ASP A 89 19.18 -13.69 25.43
N ILE A 90 18.11 -13.08 25.95
CA ILE A 90 17.35 -12.02 25.26
C ILE A 90 18.26 -10.83 24.94
N SER A 91 19.16 -10.45 25.86
CA SER A 91 20.08 -9.33 25.63
C SER A 91 21.11 -9.58 24.51
N ARG A 92 21.51 -10.84 24.32
CA ARG A 92 22.51 -11.28 23.33
C ARG A 92 21.90 -11.70 21.99
N LEU A 93 20.59 -11.97 21.95
CA LEU A 93 19.89 -12.41 20.75
C LEU A 93 19.83 -11.27 19.72
N THR A 94 20.39 -11.49 18.53
CA THR A 94 20.47 -10.48 17.46
C THR A 94 19.49 -10.74 16.34
N THR A 95 19.24 -12.01 16.01
CA THR A 95 18.39 -12.41 14.87
C THR A 95 17.56 -13.66 15.18
N LEU A 96 16.41 -13.77 14.50
CA LEU A 96 15.49 -14.90 14.56
C LEU A 96 14.91 -15.17 13.17
N GLN A 97 14.97 -16.41 12.66
CA GLN A 97 14.40 -16.77 11.36
C GLN A 97 13.82 -18.18 11.37
N LEU A 98 12.64 -18.37 10.80
CA LEU A 98 12.07 -19.70 10.56
C LEU A 98 12.38 -20.16 9.13
N ILE A 99 12.79 -21.42 8.98
CA ILE A 99 13.03 -22.10 7.70
C ILE A 99 12.18 -23.36 7.69
N THR A 100 11.47 -23.64 6.59
CA THR A 100 10.55 -24.78 6.48
C THR A 100 10.85 -25.62 5.25
N HIS A 101 10.60 -26.92 5.36
CA HIS A 101 10.51 -27.85 4.23
C HIS A 101 9.07 -28.33 4.16
N SER A 102 8.28 -27.74 3.26
CA SER A 102 6.81 -27.81 3.33
C SER A 102 6.14 -27.78 1.96
N ARG A 103 4.85 -28.15 1.95
CA ARG A 103 3.94 -27.99 0.82
C ARG A 103 2.55 -27.64 1.31
N ASN A 104 1.77 -26.95 0.50
CA ASN A 104 0.34 -26.74 0.72
C ASN A 104 -0.45 -27.68 -0.18
N HIS A 105 -1.70 -27.96 0.14
CA HIS A 105 -2.64 -28.59 -0.78
C HIS A 105 -3.93 -27.78 -0.79
N ASN A 106 -4.50 -27.59 -1.97
CA ASN A 106 -5.82 -26.98 -2.13
C ASN A 106 -6.82 -28.09 -2.44
N LEU A 107 -7.90 -28.18 -1.66
CA LEU A 107 -8.95 -29.17 -1.86
C LEU A 107 -9.91 -28.81 -3.01
N ASP A 108 -9.96 -27.54 -3.42
CA ASP A 108 -10.79 -27.05 -4.52
C ASP A 108 -9.91 -26.34 -5.58
N ASN A 109 -9.83 -26.87 -6.80
CA ASN A 109 -8.91 -26.44 -7.87
C ASN A 109 -9.11 -25.00 -8.44
N GLY A 110 -9.72 -24.07 -7.71
CA GLY A 110 -10.00 -22.71 -8.16
C GLY A 110 -9.13 -21.63 -7.51
N ASP A 111 -8.29 -20.98 -8.33
CA ASP A 111 -8.22 -19.51 -8.42
C ASP A 111 -7.89 -18.60 -7.21
N GLU A 112 -6.99 -18.96 -6.29
CA GLU A 112 -6.51 -18.00 -5.27
C GLU A 112 -5.19 -17.29 -5.62
N ALA A 113 -5.17 -15.95 -5.45
CA ALA A 113 -3.97 -15.15 -5.25
C ALA A 113 -3.60 -15.22 -3.76
N GLY A 114 -2.37 -15.64 -3.44
CA GLY A 114 -2.01 -15.95 -2.07
C GLY A 114 -1.92 -17.47 -1.82
N SER A 115 -1.01 -17.90 -0.94
CA SER A 115 -1.14 -19.23 -0.36
C SER A 115 -2.17 -19.14 0.76
N GLY A 116 -3.22 -19.95 0.72
CA GLY A 116 -4.13 -20.15 1.85
C GLY A 116 -3.46 -20.80 3.06
N THR A 117 -2.14 -20.93 3.12
CA THR A 117 -1.39 -21.51 4.24
C THR A 117 -0.15 -20.68 4.55
N TRP A 118 0.21 -20.60 5.83
CA TRP A 118 1.37 -19.83 6.30
C TRP A 118 1.88 -20.33 7.64
N PHE A 119 3.00 -19.77 8.08
CA PHE A 119 3.61 -20.04 9.38
C PHE A 119 3.73 -18.76 10.20
N GLU A 120 3.53 -18.88 11.50
CA GLU A 120 3.56 -17.79 12.47
C GLU A 120 4.58 -18.05 13.57
N VAL A 121 5.09 -16.99 14.18
CA VAL A 121 5.93 -16.99 15.37
C VAL A 121 5.16 -16.30 16.48
N VAL A 122 4.99 -16.97 17.62
CA VAL A 122 4.10 -16.55 18.71
C VAL A 122 4.87 -16.53 20.04
N ILE A 123 4.69 -15.46 20.82
CA ILE A 123 5.24 -15.37 22.19
C ILE A 123 4.20 -15.88 23.19
N CYS A 124 4.60 -16.91 23.95
CA CYS A 124 3.80 -17.47 25.03
C CYS A 124 4.45 -17.19 26.39
N GLY A 125 3.63 -17.17 27.45
CA GLY A 125 4.10 -17.18 28.82
C GLY A 125 4.74 -18.51 29.19
N SER A 126 5.40 -18.57 30.36
CA SER A 126 6.01 -19.79 30.89
C SER A 126 5.00 -20.94 31.11
N ASN A 127 3.72 -20.58 31.29
CA ASN A 127 2.57 -21.48 31.38
C ASN A 127 2.07 -22.00 30.01
N GLY A 128 2.62 -21.52 28.90
CA GLY A 128 2.23 -21.88 27.54
C GLY A 128 1.08 -21.07 26.94
N GLU A 129 0.44 -20.18 27.72
CA GLU A 129 -0.65 -19.32 27.23
C GLU A 129 -0.11 -18.22 26.32
N THR A 130 -0.84 -17.91 25.25
CA THR A 130 -0.43 -16.85 24.32
C THR A 130 -0.55 -15.49 24.98
N LYS A 131 0.53 -14.71 24.93
CA LYS A 131 0.55 -13.38 25.52
C LYS A 131 -0.21 -12.37 24.66
N ARG A 132 -0.80 -11.38 25.35
CA ARG A 132 -1.53 -10.27 24.74
C ARG A 132 -1.09 -8.94 25.34
N LEU A 133 -1.22 -7.86 24.56
CA LEU A 133 -1.11 -6.49 25.02
C LEU A 133 -2.38 -6.05 25.80
N PRO A 134 -2.32 -4.99 26.62
CA PRO A 134 -3.49 -4.50 27.39
C PRO A 134 -4.71 -4.15 26.53
N ASN A 135 -4.49 -3.74 25.28
CA ASN A 135 -5.54 -3.44 24.30
C ASN A 135 -6.14 -4.70 23.63
N GLY A 136 -5.69 -5.90 24.01
CA GLY A 136 -6.14 -7.20 23.54
C GLY A 136 -5.40 -7.78 22.33
N GLN A 137 -4.37 -7.10 21.80
CA GLN A 137 -3.60 -7.60 20.65
C GLN A 137 -2.76 -8.82 21.01
N LEU A 138 -2.70 -9.82 20.12
CA LEU A 138 -1.92 -11.04 20.28
C LEU A 138 -0.44 -10.82 19.94
N LEU A 139 0.48 -11.33 20.76
CA LEU A 139 1.90 -11.31 20.44
C LEU A 139 2.25 -12.41 19.44
N SER A 140 1.84 -12.22 18.19
CA SER A 140 2.12 -13.10 17.05
C SER A 140 2.57 -12.34 15.81
N TRP A 141 3.46 -12.97 15.04
CA TRP A 141 4.07 -12.43 13.82
C TRP A 141 4.06 -13.45 12.69
N ARG A 142 3.83 -12.99 11.46
CA ARG A 142 3.92 -13.85 10.27
C ARG A 142 5.39 -14.13 9.95
N SER A 143 5.73 -15.39 9.71
CA SER A 143 7.04 -15.75 9.18
C SER A 143 7.05 -15.72 7.65
N HIS A 144 6.20 -16.54 7.02
CA HIS A 144 6.07 -16.62 5.56
C HIS A 144 4.83 -17.44 5.19
N SER A 145 4.37 -17.29 3.96
CA SER A 145 3.34 -18.15 3.38
C SER A 145 3.94 -19.41 2.77
N ASN A 146 3.20 -20.52 2.78
CA ASN A 146 3.65 -21.80 2.22
C ASN A 146 3.05 -21.99 0.82
N TRP A 147 3.80 -21.78 -0.26
CA TRP A 147 3.21 -21.61 -1.60
C TRP A 147 3.21 -22.85 -2.49
N PHE A 148 3.77 -23.96 -2.03
CA PHE A 148 4.13 -25.09 -2.90
C PHE A 148 2.97 -26.08 -3.02
N LYS A 149 2.31 -26.16 -4.18
CA LYS A 149 1.27 -27.15 -4.45
C LYS A 149 1.90 -28.50 -4.88
N PRO A 150 1.39 -29.66 -4.43
CA PRO A 150 1.79 -30.95 -4.97
C PRO A 150 1.31 -31.11 -6.41
N ASN A 151 2.07 -31.86 -7.22
CA ASN A 151 1.68 -32.23 -8.58
C ASN A 151 0.32 -32.95 -8.58
N SER A 152 -0.65 -32.44 -9.33
CA SER A 152 -2.05 -32.91 -9.35
C SER A 152 -2.28 -34.30 -9.97
N ASN A 153 -1.26 -35.02 -10.39
CA ASN A 153 -1.41 -36.27 -11.16
C ASN A 153 -0.86 -37.53 -10.46
N LEU A 154 -0.43 -37.44 -9.19
CA LEU A 154 0.03 -38.61 -8.43
C LEU A 154 -0.69 -38.67 -7.07
N PRO A 155 -1.15 -39.86 -6.64
CA PRO A 155 -1.67 -40.01 -5.28
C PRO A 155 -0.58 -39.61 -4.28
N ALA A 156 -1.00 -39.00 -3.18
CA ALA A 156 -0.14 -38.60 -2.08
C ALA A 156 0.46 -39.83 -1.39
N ASN A 157 1.44 -40.49 -2.02
CA ASN A 157 2.33 -41.38 -1.31
C ASN A 157 3.34 -40.51 -0.54
N ASP A 158 3.66 -40.92 0.69
CA ASP A 158 4.58 -40.24 1.62
C ASP A 158 6.03 -40.08 1.12
N ASN A 159 6.32 -40.48 -0.12
CA ASN A 159 7.61 -40.30 -0.75
C ASN A 159 7.80 -38.85 -1.22
N ASP A 160 8.33 -38.03 -0.31
CA ASP A 160 9.26 -36.89 -0.41
C ASP A 160 9.26 -35.90 -1.60
N GLY A 161 8.91 -36.28 -2.82
CA GLY A 161 9.24 -35.56 -4.05
C GLY A 161 8.48 -34.26 -4.35
N ASN A 162 7.73 -33.69 -3.40
CA ASN A 162 6.92 -32.48 -3.60
C ASN A 162 7.05 -31.42 -2.49
N ASN A 163 7.82 -31.65 -1.43
CA ASN A 163 8.09 -30.62 -0.43
C ASN A 163 9.22 -29.71 -0.93
N GLU A 164 9.14 -28.44 -0.58
CA GLU A 164 10.12 -27.44 -1.02
C GLU A 164 10.59 -26.61 0.17
N TRP A 165 11.84 -26.16 0.09
CA TRP A 165 12.44 -25.33 1.13
C TRP A 165 12.01 -23.88 1.00
N CYS A 166 11.54 -23.30 2.11
CA CYS A 166 11.24 -21.87 2.21
C CYS A 166 12.00 -21.25 3.37
N ARG A 167 12.63 -20.10 3.11
CA ARG A 167 13.21 -19.24 4.13
C ARG A 167 12.19 -18.18 4.50
N GLY A 168 11.80 -18.15 5.77
CA GLY A 168 10.89 -17.18 6.32
C GLY A 168 11.53 -15.84 6.60
N HIS A 169 10.71 -14.93 7.11
CA HIS A 169 11.12 -13.61 7.53
C HIS A 169 12.21 -13.67 8.63
N ILE A 170 13.22 -12.79 8.51
CA ILE A 170 14.28 -12.60 9.50
C ILE A 170 13.89 -11.44 10.40
N PHE A 171 13.63 -11.73 11.68
CA PHE A 171 13.46 -10.71 12.71
C PHE A 171 14.82 -10.31 13.29
N THR A 172 14.97 -9.03 13.60
CA THR A 172 16.18 -8.41 14.15
C THR A 172 15.85 -7.56 15.38
N LYS A 173 16.85 -7.08 16.14
CA LYS A 173 16.63 -6.24 17.34
C LYS A 173 15.75 -5.00 17.12
N ASP A 174 15.64 -4.52 15.88
CA ASP A 174 14.80 -3.37 15.54
C ASP A 174 13.29 -3.75 15.42
N ASP A 175 12.96 -5.03 15.24
CA ASP A 175 11.58 -5.51 15.11
C ASP A 175 10.84 -5.58 16.48
N GLU A 176 9.53 -5.27 16.46
CA GLU A 176 8.65 -5.22 17.64
C GLU A 176 8.69 -6.51 18.49
N ILE A 177 8.87 -7.67 17.87
CA ILE A 177 8.94 -8.97 18.56
C ILE A 177 9.96 -8.97 19.70
N PHE A 178 11.13 -8.34 19.50
CA PHE A 178 12.18 -8.28 20.51
C PHE A 178 11.83 -7.36 21.69
N LYS A 179 11.01 -6.33 21.48
CA LYS A 179 10.56 -5.41 22.54
C LYS A 179 9.61 -6.08 23.53
N HIS A 180 8.96 -7.18 23.13
CA HIS A 180 7.97 -7.87 23.93
C HIS A 180 8.46 -9.16 24.59
N LEU A 181 9.66 -9.64 24.23
CA LEU A 181 10.29 -10.78 24.89
C LEU A 181 10.69 -10.43 26.33
N LYS A 182 10.21 -11.22 27.29
CA LYS A 182 10.54 -11.11 28.70
C LYS A 182 11.20 -12.39 29.21
N ASP A 183 11.86 -12.27 30.35
CA ASP A 183 12.40 -13.40 31.10
C ASP A 183 11.29 -14.44 31.34
N GLY A 184 11.53 -15.68 30.94
CA GLY A 184 10.57 -16.77 31.08
C GLY A 184 9.72 -17.06 29.84
N ASP A 185 9.92 -16.33 28.73
CA ASP A 185 9.08 -16.45 27.54
C ASP A 185 9.44 -17.65 26.67
N ILE A 186 8.42 -18.18 25.99
CA ILE A 186 8.53 -19.27 25.02
C ILE A 186 8.22 -18.70 23.63
N ILE A 187 9.09 -19.00 22.66
CA ILE A 187 8.82 -18.71 21.25
C ILE A 187 8.28 -19.98 20.61
N SER A 188 7.02 -19.92 20.18
CA SER A 188 6.31 -21.03 19.54
C SER A 188 6.15 -20.75 18.05
N VAL A 189 6.38 -21.76 17.21
CA VAL A 189 6.07 -21.74 15.78
C VAL A 189 4.71 -22.37 15.57
N TRP A 190 3.83 -21.67 14.86
CA TRP A 190 2.47 -22.11 14.58
C TRP A 190 2.28 -22.36 13.08
N MET A 191 1.48 -23.36 12.75
CA MET A 191 1.04 -23.68 11.39
C MET A 191 -0.39 -23.21 11.19
N SER A 192 -0.60 -22.44 10.13
CA SER A 192 -1.89 -21.79 9.87
C SER A 192 -2.44 -22.14 8.49
N VAL A 193 -3.77 -22.25 8.44
CA VAL A 193 -4.52 -22.76 7.30
C VAL A 193 -5.81 -21.95 7.14
N ALA A 194 -6.02 -21.41 5.95
CA ALA A 194 -7.28 -20.82 5.50
C ALA A 194 -8.32 -21.91 5.19
N PRO A 195 -9.61 -21.57 5.13
CA PRO A 195 -10.65 -22.54 4.75
C PRO A 195 -10.34 -23.29 3.45
N HIS A 196 -10.59 -24.61 3.45
CA HIS A 196 -10.37 -25.54 2.33
C HIS A 196 -8.91 -25.78 1.92
N HIS A 197 -7.94 -25.40 2.75
CA HIS A 197 -6.53 -25.67 2.52
C HIS A 197 -5.98 -26.74 3.47
N ARG A 198 -4.82 -27.30 3.11
CA ARG A 198 -3.97 -28.11 3.98
C ARG A 198 -2.55 -27.59 3.96
N ASN A 199 -1.93 -27.49 5.13
CA ASN A 199 -0.53 -27.10 5.28
C ASN A 199 0.25 -28.31 5.78
N HIS A 200 1.22 -28.79 5.01
CA HIS A 200 2.06 -29.91 5.38
C HIS A 200 3.51 -29.43 5.50
N ALA A 201 4.13 -29.69 6.64
CA ALA A 201 5.53 -29.41 6.87
C ALA A 201 6.24 -30.71 7.25
N ARG A 202 7.28 -31.08 6.51
CA ARG A 202 8.12 -32.25 6.83
C ARG A 202 9.11 -31.93 7.94
N SER A 203 9.69 -30.74 7.90
CA SER A 203 10.59 -30.26 8.95
C SER A 203 10.63 -28.74 8.96
N GLY A 204 10.98 -28.16 10.11
CA GLY A 204 11.19 -26.73 10.27
C GLY A 204 12.32 -26.43 11.25
N TYR A 205 12.99 -25.31 11.03
CA TYR A 205 14.15 -24.88 11.81
C TYR A 205 13.92 -23.43 12.20
N LEU A 206 13.78 -23.18 13.50
CA LEU A 206 13.80 -21.83 14.05
C LEU A 206 15.24 -21.51 14.42
N VAL A 207 15.86 -20.64 13.64
CA VAL A 207 17.29 -20.28 13.70
C VAL A 207 17.46 -18.98 14.48
N PHE A 208 18.46 -18.96 15.37
CA PHE A 208 18.79 -17.87 16.27
C PHE A 208 20.25 -17.45 16.10
N GLY A 209 20.50 -16.16 15.98
CA GLY A 209 21.85 -15.59 16.00
C GLY A 209 22.13 -14.87 17.31
N PHE A 210 23.31 -15.11 17.89
CA PHE A 210 23.82 -14.39 19.06
C PHE A 210 25.17 -13.73 18.77
N GLY A 211 25.37 -12.48 19.22
CA GLY A 211 26.65 -11.78 19.06
C GLY A 211 26.68 -10.36 19.65
N ASP A 212 27.89 -9.79 19.71
CA ASP A 212 28.18 -8.47 20.33
C ASP A 212 28.27 -7.30 19.31
N GLY A 213 27.93 -7.52 18.03
CA GLY A 213 28.03 -6.51 16.97
C GLY A 213 26.98 -6.66 15.86
N PRO A 214 26.77 -5.61 15.02
CA PRO A 214 25.88 -5.69 13.87
C PRO A 214 26.56 -6.49 12.75
N MET A 215 25.91 -7.56 12.31
CA MET A 215 26.32 -8.54 11.29
C MET A 215 27.15 -9.72 11.79
N THR A 216 26.53 -10.90 11.79
CA THR A 216 27.04 -12.13 11.17
C THR A 216 25.94 -13.19 11.23
N CYS A 217 24.99 -13.17 10.30
CA CYS A 217 24.13 -14.34 10.09
C CYS A 217 24.12 -14.65 8.60
N LYS A 218 25.02 -15.55 8.18
CA LYS A 218 24.87 -16.21 6.88
C LYS A 218 23.71 -17.18 7.01
N THR A 219 22.77 -17.05 6.09
CA THR A 219 21.68 -18.00 6.00
C THR A 219 22.27 -19.34 5.57
N PRO A 220 21.93 -20.45 6.23
CA PRO A 220 22.35 -21.78 5.81
C PRO A 220 22.06 -22.05 4.34
N LYS A 221 23.00 -22.63 3.60
CA LYS A 221 22.72 -23.19 2.27
C LYS A 221 21.94 -24.49 2.47
N ILE A 222 20.81 -24.64 1.78
CA ILE A 222 19.88 -25.77 2.01
C ILE A 222 19.75 -26.67 0.76
N ARG A 223 20.46 -26.36 -0.32
CA ARG A 223 20.46 -27.21 -1.53
C ARG A 223 21.38 -28.42 -1.32
N SER A 224 21.00 -29.56 -1.90
CA SER A 224 21.91 -30.70 -2.04
C SER A 224 23.03 -30.34 -3.01
N ASP A 225 24.21 -30.94 -2.85
CA ASP A 225 25.37 -30.73 -3.73
C ASP A 225 25.11 -31.12 -5.21
N GLN A 226 23.94 -31.67 -5.54
CA GLN A 226 23.58 -32.17 -6.87
C GLN A 226 22.79 -31.18 -7.74
N ASP A 227 22.25 -30.07 -7.20
CA ASP A 227 21.50 -29.09 -7.98
C ASP A 227 22.42 -27.98 -8.55
N PRO A 228 22.44 -27.74 -9.88
CA PRO A 228 23.28 -26.71 -10.47
C PRO A 228 22.83 -25.31 -10.01
N THR A 229 23.80 -24.45 -9.73
CA THR A 229 23.54 -23.06 -9.34
C THR A 229 22.80 -22.35 -10.49
N PRO A 230 21.58 -21.81 -10.29
CA PRO A 230 20.80 -21.16 -11.34
C PRO A 230 21.54 -19.96 -11.92
N CYS A 231 21.58 -19.88 -13.24
CA CYS A 231 22.17 -18.77 -13.97
C CYS A 231 21.09 -17.78 -14.45
N ILE A 232 21.32 -16.48 -14.25
CA ILE A 232 20.50 -15.37 -14.73
C ILE A 232 21.32 -14.64 -15.82
N SER A 233 20.87 -14.68 -17.07
CA SER A 233 21.49 -13.94 -18.18
C SER A 233 20.73 -12.66 -18.46
N VAL A 234 21.43 -11.53 -18.44
CA VAL A 234 20.89 -10.19 -18.67
C VAL A 234 21.37 -9.66 -20.02
N TYR A 235 20.44 -9.20 -20.85
CA TYR A 235 20.70 -8.60 -22.15
C TYR A 235 20.17 -7.17 -22.14
N ALA A 236 21.08 -6.20 -22.16
CA ALA A 236 20.75 -4.79 -22.11
C ALA A 236 21.83 -3.97 -22.82
N ARG A 237 21.56 -2.70 -23.09
CA ARG A 237 22.57 -1.77 -23.62
C ARG A 237 23.53 -1.34 -22.50
N GLU A 238 24.83 -1.31 -22.78
CA GLU A 238 25.81 -0.68 -21.90
C GLU A 238 25.61 0.83 -21.83
N ARG A 239 25.62 1.38 -20.62
CA ARG A 239 25.46 2.81 -20.38
C ARG A 239 26.32 3.27 -19.23
N GLN A 240 26.60 4.55 -19.20
CA GLN A 240 27.12 5.22 -18.03
C GLN A 240 26.25 6.45 -17.78
N GLU A 241 26.17 6.88 -16.55
CA GLU A 241 25.55 8.13 -16.14
C GLU A 241 26.52 8.95 -15.30
N CYS A 242 26.40 10.28 -15.23
CA CYS A 242 27.32 11.10 -14.43
C CYS A 242 26.63 12.01 -13.42
N LEU A 243 26.67 11.60 -12.16
CA LEU A 243 26.17 12.33 -10.99
C LEU A 243 27.04 13.56 -10.64
N MET A 244 26.55 14.80 -10.74
CA MET A 244 27.37 15.99 -10.36
C MET A 244 27.13 16.41 -8.90
N ILE A 245 28.01 16.10 -7.95
CA ILE A 245 27.80 16.29 -6.51
C ILE A 245 28.49 17.58 -6.02
N LEU A 246 27.85 18.39 -5.16
CA LEU A 246 28.52 19.53 -4.50
C LEU A 246 29.67 19.04 -3.60
N ALA A 247 30.77 19.78 -3.55
CA ALA A 247 31.90 19.43 -2.70
C ALA A 247 31.57 19.54 -1.19
N ASP A 248 32.01 18.55 -0.41
CA ASP A 248 31.76 18.45 1.05
C ASP A 248 32.44 19.58 1.87
N ASP A 249 33.18 20.48 1.24
CA ASP A 249 33.99 21.55 1.87
C ASP A 249 33.28 22.92 1.96
N GLY A 250 32.01 22.98 1.54
CA GLY A 250 31.23 24.23 1.54
C GLY A 250 31.56 25.18 0.38
N SER A 251 32.36 24.73 -0.60
CA SER A 251 32.58 25.46 -1.85
C SER A 251 31.40 25.31 -2.82
N THR A 252 31.33 26.20 -3.82
CA THR A 252 30.39 26.08 -4.95
C THR A 252 30.89 25.09 -6.03
N GLU A 253 31.98 24.37 -5.79
CA GLU A 253 32.51 23.41 -6.75
C GLU A 253 31.64 22.14 -6.82
N VAL A 254 31.40 21.67 -8.04
CA VAL A 254 30.59 20.48 -8.32
C VAL A 254 31.48 19.39 -8.92
N LYS A 255 31.57 18.23 -8.26
CA LYS A 255 32.36 17.06 -8.68
C LYS A 255 31.51 16.10 -9.51
N ALA A 256 32.00 15.74 -10.70
CA ALA A 256 31.42 14.70 -11.53
C ALA A 256 31.68 13.30 -10.96
N ASN A 257 30.65 12.47 -10.85
CA ASN A 257 30.70 11.09 -10.37
C ASN A 257 29.98 10.15 -11.35
N ASN A 258 30.73 9.39 -12.14
CA ASN A 258 30.16 8.45 -13.09
C ASN A 258 29.59 7.20 -12.40
N VAL A 259 28.32 6.89 -12.64
CA VAL A 259 27.63 5.67 -12.22
C VAL A 259 27.36 4.82 -13.45
N ARG A 260 27.77 3.56 -13.41
CA ARG A 260 27.51 2.60 -14.48
C ARG A 260 25.99 2.33 -14.59
N GLY A 261 25.46 2.33 -15.80
CA GLY A 261 24.03 2.26 -16.13
C GLY A 261 23.67 1.07 -17.03
N GLY A 262 22.38 0.74 -17.15
CA GLY A 262 21.92 -0.34 -18.04
C GLY A 262 22.48 -1.71 -17.64
N LEU A 263 23.27 -2.32 -18.52
CA LEU A 263 23.80 -3.68 -18.37
C LEU A 263 24.55 -3.93 -17.05
N GLU A 264 25.26 -2.93 -16.53
CA GLU A 264 26.15 -3.08 -15.37
C GLU A 264 25.43 -2.89 -14.02
N ILE A 265 24.16 -2.45 -14.04
CA ILE A 265 23.36 -2.28 -12.83
C ILE A 265 22.90 -3.64 -12.29
N MET A 266 22.32 -4.50 -13.13
CA MET A 266 21.73 -5.76 -12.66
C MET A 266 22.69 -6.69 -11.92
N PRO A 267 23.93 -6.95 -12.40
CA PRO A 267 24.91 -7.73 -11.64
C PRO A 267 25.10 -7.17 -10.24
N ARG A 268 25.31 -5.86 -10.10
CA ARG A 268 25.43 -5.19 -8.80
C ARG A 268 24.19 -5.31 -7.91
N LEU A 269 22.98 -5.24 -8.51
CA LEU A 269 21.71 -5.41 -7.78
C LEU A 269 21.39 -6.88 -7.47
N LEU A 270 22.10 -7.84 -8.04
CA LEU A 270 21.88 -9.29 -7.84
C LEU A 270 23.06 -9.97 -7.13
N GLU A 271 24.21 -9.32 -7.05
CA GLU A 271 25.43 -9.80 -6.40
C GLU A 271 25.33 -9.64 -4.87
N THR A 272 25.28 -10.77 -4.17
CA THR A 272 25.56 -10.84 -2.73
C THR A 272 26.45 -12.04 -2.45
N ASN A 273 27.20 -11.98 -1.35
CA ASN A 273 28.03 -13.09 -0.87
C ASN A 273 27.21 -14.34 -0.48
N ASP A 274 25.89 -14.22 -0.35
CA ASP A 274 24.99 -15.22 0.24
C ASP A 274 23.86 -15.68 -0.72
N ASN A 275 23.97 -15.39 -2.03
CA ASN A 275 22.97 -15.79 -3.02
C ASN A 275 23.26 -17.18 -3.61
N ASP A 276 22.19 -17.88 -3.97
CA ASP A 276 22.22 -19.22 -4.57
C ASP A 276 22.08 -19.16 -6.10
N TRP A 277 22.66 -18.15 -6.79
CA TRP A 277 22.64 -17.97 -8.26
C TRP A 277 23.90 -17.28 -8.81
N ILE A 278 24.11 -17.37 -10.13
CA ILE A 278 25.16 -16.66 -10.89
C ILE A 278 24.50 -15.70 -11.88
N VAL A 279 25.12 -14.55 -12.15
CA VAL A 279 24.63 -13.54 -13.11
C VAL A 279 25.61 -13.44 -14.28
N ARG A 280 25.09 -13.40 -15.51
CA ARG A 280 25.85 -13.17 -16.75
C ARG A 280 25.28 -11.97 -17.50
N SER A 281 26.14 -11.14 -18.07
CA SER A 281 25.74 -9.92 -18.78
C SER A 281 26.13 -9.97 -20.24
N HIS A 282 25.21 -9.58 -21.12
CA HIS A 282 25.37 -9.57 -22.58
C HIS A 282 24.94 -8.21 -23.15
N SER A 283 25.81 -7.57 -23.92
CA SER A 283 25.58 -6.22 -24.49
C SER A 283 24.68 -6.27 -25.73
N LEU A 284 23.67 -5.40 -25.80
CA LEU A 284 22.79 -5.21 -26.96
C LEU A 284 23.18 -3.94 -27.74
N GLY A 285 23.74 -4.08 -28.95
CA GLY A 285 24.11 -2.97 -29.84
C GLY A 285 25.09 -3.36 -30.97
N PRO A 286 25.40 -2.47 -31.93
CA PRO A 286 26.36 -2.77 -32.99
C PRO A 286 27.76 -2.97 -32.40
N GLN A 287 28.30 -4.18 -32.51
CA GLN A 287 29.73 -4.42 -32.33
C GLN A 287 30.46 -3.79 -33.53
N GLY A 288 30.79 -2.51 -33.41
CA GLY A 288 31.63 -1.81 -34.39
C GLY A 288 33.08 -2.26 -34.24
N SER A 289 33.63 -2.85 -35.31
CA SER A 289 35.04 -3.12 -35.53
C SER A 289 35.93 -1.91 -35.19
N GLY A 290 36.82 -2.05 -34.20
CA GLY A 290 37.90 -1.10 -33.94
C GLY A 290 38.30 -1.03 -32.46
N ASN A 291 39.38 -1.72 -32.10
CA ASN A 291 40.13 -1.65 -30.82
C ASN A 291 39.30 -1.41 -29.54
N GLY A 292 39.01 -2.49 -28.81
CA GLY A 292 38.20 -2.50 -27.59
C GLY A 292 38.77 -1.75 -26.38
N ASN A 293 38.73 -0.42 -26.39
CA ASN A 293 39.13 0.40 -25.24
C ASN A 293 38.28 1.67 -24.99
N ASN A 294 37.17 1.87 -25.71
CA ASN A 294 36.31 3.04 -25.49
C ASN A 294 34.89 2.62 -25.06
N PRO A 295 34.52 2.74 -23.77
CA PRO A 295 33.16 2.53 -23.31
C PRO A 295 32.19 3.58 -23.91
N PRO A 296 30.87 3.27 -23.97
CA PRO A 296 29.87 4.20 -24.49
C PRO A 296 29.84 5.52 -23.67
N PRO A 297 29.58 6.68 -24.32
CA PRO A 297 29.61 7.98 -23.65
C PRO A 297 28.56 8.08 -22.52
N PRO A 298 28.90 8.69 -21.36
CA PRO A 298 28.00 8.78 -20.21
C PRO A 298 26.85 9.80 -20.37
N ASN A 299 25.68 9.48 -19.83
CA ASN A 299 24.51 10.34 -19.63
C ASN A 299 24.64 11.16 -18.33
N PHE A 300 24.99 12.45 -18.40
CA PHE A 300 25.19 13.28 -17.18
C PHE A 300 23.87 13.64 -16.45
N VAL A 301 23.93 13.68 -15.12
CA VAL A 301 22.84 13.76 -14.13
C VAL A 301 23.35 14.59 -12.93
N SER A 302 23.30 15.93 -12.93
CA SER A 302 23.81 16.69 -11.76
C SER A 302 23.02 16.45 -10.47
N VAL A 303 23.67 16.32 -9.31
CA VAL A 303 23.17 15.92 -7.99
C VAL A 303 23.23 17.08 -6.96
N THR A 304 22.16 17.36 -6.22
CA THR A 304 22.19 18.27 -5.03
C THR A 304 21.75 17.55 -3.75
N GLU A 305 22.39 17.82 -2.61
CA GLU A 305 22.01 17.26 -1.29
C GLU A 305 20.61 17.74 -0.85
N LEU A 306 19.73 16.80 -0.49
CA LEU A 306 18.50 17.08 0.23
C LEU A 306 18.84 17.39 1.70
N VAL A 307 18.83 18.68 2.07
CA VAL A 307 18.71 19.28 3.43
C VAL A 307 19.23 18.41 4.60
N LYS A 308 20.25 18.91 5.33
CA LYS A 308 20.78 18.32 6.57
C LYS A 308 19.69 17.77 7.49
N GLY A 309 19.51 16.45 7.49
CA GLY A 309 18.82 15.74 8.55
C GLY A 309 19.60 15.85 9.86
N LYS A 310 18.89 15.83 11.00
CA LYS A 310 19.51 15.65 12.32
C LYS A 310 20.35 14.35 12.30
N LYS A 311 21.59 14.44 12.80
CA LYS A 311 22.61 13.38 13.03
C LYS A 311 22.28 11.97 12.48
N ASP A 312 23.12 11.54 11.54
CA ASP A 312 23.40 10.15 11.10
C ASP A 312 22.65 9.53 9.89
N THR A 313 22.20 10.33 8.92
CA THR A 313 21.76 9.82 7.60
C THR A 313 22.36 10.59 6.41
N ILE A 314 22.95 9.87 5.45
CA ILE A 314 23.48 10.42 4.19
C ILE A 314 22.30 10.95 3.36
N PRO A 315 22.29 12.23 2.93
CA PRO A 315 21.14 12.81 2.24
C PRO A 315 21.00 12.31 0.78
N PRO A 316 19.77 12.08 0.29
CA PRO A 316 19.51 11.74 -1.11
C PRO A 316 19.79 12.93 -2.06
N LEU A 317 19.99 12.63 -3.34
CA LEU A 317 20.74 13.45 -4.30
C LEU A 317 19.92 13.74 -5.59
N ARG A 318 19.72 15.01 -5.97
CA ARG A 318 18.75 15.52 -7.00
C ARG A 318 19.31 15.76 -8.43
N VAL A 319 18.66 15.31 -9.52
CA VAL A 319 19.04 15.43 -10.98
C VAL A 319 18.59 16.73 -11.69
N VAL A 320 19.44 17.48 -12.46
CA VAL A 320 19.00 18.75 -13.14
C VAL A 320 19.25 19.01 -14.65
N ARG A 321 20.35 18.67 -15.38
CA ARG A 321 20.41 18.84 -16.88
C ARG A 321 21.72 18.35 -17.58
N HIS A 322 21.68 18.31 -18.94
CA HIS A 322 22.51 17.56 -19.90
C HIS A 322 23.67 18.33 -20.60
N SER A 323 24.87 17.75 -20.68
CA SER A 323 25.90 17.96 -21.74
C SER A 323 27.06 16.93 -21.64
N THR A 324 27.86 16.76 -22.71
CA THR A 324 28.75 15.60 -22.98
C THR A 324 30.24 15.82 -22.58
N ILE A 325 30.90 14.85 -21.92
CA ILE A 325 32.38 14.82 -21.72
C ILE A 325 32.94 13.38 -21.85
N LYS A 326 34.20 13.24 -22.30
CA LYS A 326 34.92 11.98 -22.62
C LYS A 326 35.69 11.34 -21.43
N ASN A 327 35.61 10.00 -21.37
CA ASN A 327 36.51 8.94 -20.83
C ASN A 327 36.89 8.86 -19.33
N THR A 328 36.86 7.62 -18.77
CA THR A 328 38.03 6.72 -18.51
C THR A 328 37.55 5.27 -18.31
N GLY A 329 38.28 4.30 -18.87
CA GLY A 329 37.88 2.89 -19.03
C GLY A 329 38.04 1.99 -17.79
N GLY A 330 37.47 0.78 -17.90
CA GLY A 330 37.68 -0.33 -17.00
C GLY A 330 37.36 -1.65 -17.72
N ASP A 331 38.23 -2.64 -17.54
CA ASP A 331 38.18 -3.97 -18.16
C ASP A 331 37.00 -4.81 -17.64
N ASN A 332 36.33 -5.54 -18.54
CA ASN A 332 35.44 -6.64 -18.20
C ASN A 332 35.91 -7.91 -18.94
N ALA A 333 36.23 -8.96 -18.19
CA ALA A 333 36.52 -10.29 -18.71
C ALA A 333 35.21 -11.06 -18.98
N VAL A 334 35.12 -11.72 -20.13
CA VAL A 334 33.99 -12.58 -20.51
C VAL A 334 34.39 -14.04 -20.25
N GLU A 335 33.75 -14.70 -19.28
CA GLU A 335 33.87 -16.14 -19.10
C GLU A 335 32.86 -16.88 -19.98
N ASN A 336 33.37 -17.76 -20.86
CA ASN A 336 32.58 -18.69 -21.67
C ASN A 336 32.32 -19.97 -20.87
N ASP A 337 31.14 -20.08 -20.27
CA ASP A 337 30.62 -21.34 -19.71
C ASP A 337 29.29 -21.72 -20.36
N GLN A 338 29.18 -22.96 -20.83
CA GLN A 338 28.17 -23.46 -21.79
C GLN A 338 26.81 -23.86 -21.16
N THR A 339 26.61 -23.58 -19.87
CA THR A 339 25.36 -23.96 -19.18
C THR A 339 24.19 -23.02 -19.56
N PRO A 340 23.02 -23.55 -19.97
CA PRO A 340 21.88 -22.73 -20.38
C PRO A 340 21.30 -21.95 -19.17
N PRO A 341 20.95 -20.66 -19.34
CA PRO A 341 20.46 -19.86 -18.22
C PRO A 341 19.08 -20.34 -17.75
N LYS A 342 18.81 -20.25 -16.45
CA LYS A 342 17.45 -20.49 -15.94
C LYS A 342 16.52 -19.34 -16.30
N ILE A 343 17.02 -18.11 -16.23
CA ILE A 343 16.27 -16.88 -16.53
C ILE A 343 17.04 -16.06 -17.55
N ALA A 344 16.37 -15.61 -18.60
CA ALA A 344 16.85 -14.56 -19.49
C ALA A 344 16.07 -13.27 -19.24
N VAL A 345 16.78 -12.15 -19.13
CA VAL A 345 16.21 -10.81 -18.99
C VAL A 345 16.59 -9.99 -20.21
N TRP A 346 15.61 -9.46 -20.93
CA TRP A 346 15.80 -8.53 -22.05
C TRP A 346 15.31 -7.14 -21.64
N ASP A 347 16.16 -6.11 -21.76
CA ASP A 347 15.78 -4.71 -21.60
C ASP A 347 16.01 -3.97 -22.92
N ASP A 348 14.94 -3.48 -23.54
CA ASP A 348 15.01 -2.82 -24.86
C ASP A 348 15.12 -1.29 -24.80
N PHE A 349 15.32 -0.73 -23.59
CA PHE A 349 15.48 0.70 -23.42
C PHE A 349 16.59 1.20 -24.36
N GLU A 350 16.33 2.24 -25.16
CA GLU A 350 17.27 2.83 -26.13
C GLU A 350 18.04 1.83 -27.03
N VAL A 351 17.49 0.64 -27.27
CA VAL A 351 18.09 -0.37 -28.15
C VAL A 351 17.67 -0.08 -29.60
N ASN A 352 18.65 0.08 -30.51
CA ASN A 352 18.37 0.37 -31.91
C ASN A 352 17.72 -0.86 -32.59
N LYS A 353 16.57 -0.67 -33.23
CA LYS A 353 15.68 -1.75 -33.70
C LYS A 353 16.17 -2.51 -34.95
N ALA A 354 17.34 -2.17 -35.48
CA ALA A 354 17.91 -2.82 -36.66
C ALA A 354 18.85 -3.99 -36.29
N ASN A 355 18.49 -5.20 -36.70
CA ASN A 355 19.30 -6.43 -36.72
C ASN A 355 20.04 -6.78 -35.41
N ILE A 356 19.29 -6.91 -34.32
CA ILE A 356 19.82 -7.56 -33.11
C ILE A 356 19.45 -9.04 -33.17
N ASN A 357 20.45 -9.88 -33.40
CA ASN A 357 20.33 -11.32 -33.29
C ASN A 357 20.70 -11.73 -31.86
N VAL A 358 19.72 -11.75 -30.96
CA VAL A 358 19.88 -12.46 -29.69
C VAL A 358 19.64 -13.92 -30.02
N GLU A 359 20.69 -14.75 -30.04
CA GLU A 359 20.49 -16.20 -29.97
C GLU A 359 19.58 -16.45 -28.79
N ALA A 360 18.35 -16.88 -29.03
CA ALA A 360 17.37 -17.05 -27.97
C ALA A 360 17.96 -18.07 -27.00
N PRO A 361 18.44 -17.66 -25.80
CA PRO A 361 18.95 -18.64 -24.87
C PRO A 361 17.78 -19.58 -24.59
N ASN A 362 18.06 -20.89 -24.54
CA ASN A 362 17.08 -21.91 -24.15
C ASN A 362 16.75 -21.79 -22.65
N ALA A 363 16.41 -20.57 -22.23
CA ALA A 363 16.12 -20.20 -20.87
C ALA A 363 14.78 -20.78 -20.44
N LYS A 364 14.67 -21.19 -19.18
CA LYS A 364 13.40 -21.70 -18.66
C LYS A 364 12.37 -20.59 -18.52
N ILE A 365 12.80 -19.38 -18.16
CA ILE A 365 11.94 -18.19 -18.01
C ILE A 365 12.52 -17.03 -18.83
N LEU A 366 11.66 -16.30 -19.54
CA LEU A 366 12.02 -15.05 -20.20
C LEU A 366 11.29 -13.87 -19.56
N ILE A 367 12.04 -12.85 -19.15
CA ILE A 367 11.52 -11.56 -18.72
C ILE A 367 11.92 -10.52 -19.76
N TYR A 368 10.95 -9.88 -20.41
CA TYR A 368 11.17 -8.83 -21.39
C TYR A 368 10.63 -7.50 -20.87
N GLN A 369 11.54 -6.62 -20.49
CA GLN A 369 11.25 -5.22 -20.20
C GLN A 369 11.19 -4.42 -21.50
N MET A 370 10.00 -3.92 -21.82
CA MET A 370 9.68 -3.24 -23.06
C MET A 370 9.36 -1.76 -22.79
N HIS A 371 9.99 -0.87 -23.55
CA HIS A 371 9.85 0.57 -23.49
C HIS A 371 9.28 1.14 -24.80
N ALA A 372 8.76 2.36 -24.77
CA ALA A 372 8.21 2.98 -25.97
C ALA A 372 9.28 3.16 -27.08
N PRO A 373 8.94 2.98 -28.39
CA PRO A 373 7.63 2.58 -28.91
C PRO A 373 7.34 1.09 -28.69
N LEU A 374 6.20 0.80 -28.05
CA LEU A 374 5.76 -0.55 -27.67
C LEU A 374 5.42 -1.42 -28.89
N TRP A 375 5.41 -2.75 -28.69
CA TRP A 375 4.91 -3.77 -29.64
C TRP A 375 5.64 -3.82 -30.99
N THR A 376 6.89 -3.35 -31.05
CA THR A 376 7.68 -3.24 -32.29
C THR A 376 9.14 -3.65 -32.04
N GLY A 377 9.90 -3.88 -33.10
CA GLY A 377 11.33 -4.24 -33.03
C GLY A 377 11.62 -5.75 -33.06
N SER A 378 12.90 -6.11 -33.17
CA SER A 378 13.33 -7.51 -33.35
C SER A 378 13.09 -8.37 -32.10
N LEU A 379 13.35 -7.85 -30.89
CA LEU A 379 13.12 -8.58 -29.64
C LEU A 379 11.65 -8.99 -29.46
N TRP A 380 10.72 -8.13 -29.85
CA TRP A 380 9.29 -8.46 -29.87
C TRP A 380 8.97 -9.59 -30.86
N GLN A 381 9.52 -9.57 -32.07
CA GLN A 381 9.33 -10.66 -33.04
C GLN A 381 9.92 -11.98 -32.53
N THR A 382 11.11 -11.95 -31.91
CA THR A 382 11.73 -13.12 -31.30
C THR A 382 10.88 -13.68 -30.14
N LEU A 383 10.29 -12.81 -29.31
CA LEU A 383 9.36 -13.22 -28.26
C LEU A 383 8.14 -13.95 -28.84
N LEU A 384 7.53 -13.42 -29.91
CA LEU A 384 6.38 -14.03 -30.57
C LEU A 384 6.72 -15.40 -31.14
N GLN A 385 7.87 -15.53 -31.81
CA GLN A 385 8.33 -16.80 -32.36
C GLN A 385 8.63 -17.83 -31.26
N ARG A 386 9.31 -17.41 -30.19
CA ARG A 386 9.57 -18.24 -29.01
C ARG A 386 8.27 -18.71 -28.37
N SER A 387 7.28 -17.83 -28.20
CA SER A 387 5.99 -18.18 -27.60
C SER A 387 5.24 -19.23 -28.42
N ARG A 388 5.44 -19.28 -29.74
CA ARG A 388 4.85 -20.29 -30.62
C ARG A 388 5.59 -21.64 -30.59
N THR A 389 6.88 -21.64 -30.28
CA THR A 389 7.77 -22.80 -30.47
C THR A 389 8.27 -23.43 -29.17
N ALA A 390 8.26 -22.72 -28.05
CA ALA A 390 8.71 -23.18 -26.75
C ALA A 390 7.64 -22.97 -25.67
N ASP A 391 7.61 -23.87 -24.68
CA ASP A 391 6.57 -23.91 -23.63
C ASP A 391 7.02 -23.28 -22.29
N GLY A 392 7.94 -22.32 -22.34
CA GLY A 392 8.39 -21.55 -21.17
C GLY A 392 7.54 -20.30 -20.90
N PRO A 393 7.39 -19.87 -19.62
CA PRO A 393 6.74 -18.62 -19.26
C PRO A 393 7.46 -17.40 -19.86
N ASN A 394 6.68 -16.56 -20.54
CA ASN A 394 7.12 -15.27 -21.05
C ASN A 394 6.48 -14.15 -20.22
N ILE A 395 7.29 -13.30 -19.58
CA ILE A 395 6.84 -12.20 -18.74
C ILE A 395 7.24 -10.89 -19.42
N VAL A 396 6.26 -10.11 -19.89
CA VAL A 396 6.48 -8.79 -20.48
C VAL A 396 6.23 -7.73 -19.41
N VAL A 397 7.17 -6.83 -19.20
CA VAL A 397 7.09 -5.73 -18.22
C VAL A 397 7.08 -4.40 -18.99
N ILE A 398 6.06 -3.58 -18.78
CA ILE A 398 5.88 -2.27 -19.43
C ILE A 398 5.64 -1.20 -18.36
N ASP A 399 6.18 0.01 -18.52
CA ASP A 399 5.82 1.15 -17.66
C ASP A 399 4.48 1.77 -18.11
N ALA A 400 3.63 2.17 -17.15
CA ALA A 400 2.41 2.90 -17.43
C ALA A 400 2.67 4.19 -18.23
N ASP A 401 3.84 4.81 -18.07
CA ASP A 401 4.27 5.95 -18.86
C ASP A 401 4.49 5.64 -20.33
N ASP A 402 5.00 4.45 -20.67
CA ASP A 402 5.11 4.01 -22.07
C ASP A 402 3.74 3.77 -22.70
N LEU A 403 2.78 3.24 -21.93
CA LEU A 403 1.39 3.10 -22.38
C LEU A 403 0.75 4.47 -22.64
N ARG A 404 0.95 5.43 -21.73
CA ARG A 404 0.49 6.83 -21.90
C ARG A 404 1.14 7.48 -23.11
N ALA A 405 2.43 7.26 -23.33
CA ALA A 405 3.16 7.74 -24.50
C ALA A 405 2.62 7.13 -25.81
N SER A 406 2.11 5.89 -25.78
CA SER A 406 1.40 5.27 -26.92
C SER A 406 -0.05 5.75 -27.10
N GLY A 407 -0.52 6.70 -26.28
CA GLY A 407 -1.86 7.31 -26.39
C GLY A 407 -2.93 6.68 -25.49
N ILE A 408 -2.59 5.71 -24.65
CA ILE A 408 -3.55 5.08 -23.73
C ILE A 408 -3.81 6.01 -22.55
N ARG A 409 -5.07 6.43 -22.39
CA ARG A 409 -5.49 7.37 -21.34
C ARG A 409 -5.78 6.63 -20.03
N ILE A 410 -4.76 6.51 -19.19
CA ILE A 410 -4.87 6.03 -17.80
C ILE A 410 -4.42 7.13 -16.82
N SER A 411 -5.16 7.32 -15.73
CA SER A 411 -4.83 8.30 -14.68
C SER A 411 -3.43 8.10 -14.11
N ARG A 412 -2.82 9.20 -13.62
CA ARG A 412 -1.49 9.24 -13.01
C ARG A 412 -1.57 9.83 -11.61
N GLY A 413 -1.13 9.09 -10.59
CA GLY A 413 -0.93 9.63 -9.23
C GLY A 413 -2.18 10.20 -8.53
N ILE A 414 -3.39 9.78 -8.91
CA ILE A 414 -4.67 10.25 -8.33
C ILE A 414 -5.12 9.33 -7.19
N SER A 415 -5.72 8.18 -7.47
CA SER A 415 -6.07 7.14 -6.49
C SER A 415 -5.86 5.79 -7.15
N TRP A 416 -5.55 4.75 -6.37
CA TRP A 416 -5.41 3.42 -6.95
C TRP A 416 -6.74 2.92 -7.53
N GLU A 417 -7.85 3.28 -6.91
CA GLU A 417 -9.18 3.01 -7.43
C GLU A 417 -9.40 3.63 -8.81
N LYS A 418 -9.05 4.91 -8.99
CA LYS A 418 -9.20 5.56 -10.30
C LYS A 418 -8.28 4.94 -11.36
N THR A 419 -7.04 4.60 -10.98
CA THR A 419 -6.11 3.90 -11.88
C THR A 419 -6.66 2.53 -12.29
N MET A 420 -7.20 1.76 -11.36
CA MET A 420 -7.82 0.46 -11.64
C MET A 420 -9.07 0.56 -12.51
N GLU A 421 -9.93 1.57 -12.30
CA GLU A 421 -11.08 1.85 -13.18
C GLU A 421 -10.63 2.11 -14.62
N ASP A 422 -9.63 2.99 -14.80
CA ASP A 422 -9.14 3.36 -16.11
C ASP A 422 -8.50 2.16 -16.81
N ILE A 423 -7.71 1.36 -16.09
CA ILE A 423 -7.11 0.16 -16.67
C ILE A 423 -8.18 -0.88 -17.00
N LYS A 424 -9.18 -1.11 -16.15
CA LYS A 424 -10.30 -2.02 -16.47
C LYS A 424 -11.02 -1.59 -17.73
N ALA A 425 -11.27 -0.28 -17.91
CA ALA A 425 -11.88 0.26 -19.11
C ALA A 425 -10.98 0.14 -20.35
N LYS A 426 -9.66 0.07 -20.17
CA LYS A 426 -8.64 0.07 -21.25
C LYS A 426 -7.91 -1.26 -21.46
N ILE A 427 -8.27 -2.32 -20.74
CA ILE A 427 -7.54 -3.59 -20.76
C ILE A 427 -7.50 -4.24 -22.16
N LYS A 428 -8.59 -4.10 -22.93
CA LYS A 428 -8.65 -4.55 -24.33
C LYS A 428 -7.63 -3.78 -25.18
N GLU A 429 -7.65 -2.44 -25.11
CA GLU A 429 -6.71 -1.59 -25.84
C GLU A 429 -5.24 -1.90 -25.50
N ILE A 430 -4.94 -2.19 -24.22
CA ILE A 430 -3.59 -2.56 -23.75
C ILE A 430 -3.14 -3.92 -24.30
N THR A 431 -4.04 -4.89 -24.45
CA THR A 431 -3.69 -6.28 -24.75
C THR A 431 -3.91 -6.69 -26.20
N ASN A 432 -4.70 -5.92 -26.96
CA ASN A 432 -4.95 -6.14 -28.39
C ASN A 432 -3.69 -6.28 -29.25
N PRO A 433 -2.58 -5.56 -28.99
CA PRO A 433 -1.33 -5.75 -29.74
C PRO A 433 -0.70 -7.16 -29.58
N ILE A 434 -1.10 -7.94 -28.57
CA ILE A 434 -0.64 -9.31 -28.38
C ILE A 434 -1.52 -10.25 -29.23
N PRO A 435 -0.93 -10.96 -30.22
CA PRO A 435 -1.65 -11.89 -31.08
C PRO A 435 -2.42 -12.96 -30.30
N ALA A 436 -3.61 -13.33 -30.77
CA ALA A 436 -4.49 -14.28 -30.07
C ALA A 436 -3.86 -15.66 -29.84
N ASP A 437 -3.02 -16.12 -30.77
CA ASP A 437 -2.26 -17.38 -30.71
C ASP A 437 -1.15 -17.39 -29.66
N VAL A 438 -0.74 -16.21 -29.18
CA VAL A 438 0.33 -16.02 -28.18
C VAL A 438 -0.20 -15.51 -26.83
N ARG A 439 -1.40 -14.93 -26.81
CA ARG A 439 -1.99 -14.26 -25.63
C ARG A 439 -2.15 -15.18 -24.42
N ASN A 440 -2.37 -16.47 -24.64
CA ASN A 440 -2.46 -17.49 -23.59
C ASN A 440 -1.10 -17.98 -23.06
N LYS A 441 0.03 -17.47 -23.56
CA LYS A 441 1.39 -17.84 -23.14
C LYS A 441 2.23 -16.68 -22.58
N VAL A 442 1.73 -15.44 -22.65
CA VAL A 442 2.46 -14.25 -22.20
C VAL A 442 1.82 -13.71 -20.93
N ASN A 443 2.56 -13.54 -19.86
CA ASN A 443 2.19 -12.74 -18.68
C ASN A 443 2.51 -11.27 -18.96
N LEU A 444 1.57 -10.36 -18.72
CA LEU A 444 1.80 -8.93 -18.90
C LEU A 444 1.79 -8.24 -17.53
N LEU A 445 2.90 -7.59 -17.21
CA LEU A 445 3.08 -6.75 -16.04
C LEU A 445 3.10 -5.28 -16.48
N VAL A 446 2.16 -4.46 -16.00
CA VAL A 446 2.17 -3.01 -16.21
C VAL A 446 2.55 -2.35 -14.90
N ARG A 447 3.71 -1.69 -14.88
CA ARG A 447 4.26 -1.04 -13.70
C ARG A 447 3.78 0.41 -13.65
N CYS A 448 3.01 0.77 -12.62
CA CYS A 448 2.55 2.13 -12.35
C CYS A 448 3.48 2.76 -11.31
N GLY A 449 4.52 3.46 -11.77
CA GLY A 449 5.57 3.99 -10.89
C GLY A 449 6.40 2.87 -10.25
N TYR A 450 6.71 2.97 -8.96
CA TYR A 450 7.35 1.89 -8.20
C TYR A 450 6.44 1.36 -7.08
N GLU A 451 5.22 1.90 -7.02
CA GLU A 451 4.24 1.67 -5.96
C GLU A 451 3.09 0.78 -6.42
N GLY A 452 2.90 0.56 -7.73
CA GLY A 452 1.81 -0.28 -8.26
C GLY A 452 2.24 -1.16 -9.44
N VAL A 453 1.69 -2.37 -9.52
CA VAL A 453 1.90 -3.32 -10.62
C VAL A 453 0.61 -4.04 -10.94
N LEU A 454 0.14 -3.91 -12.18
CA LEU A 454 -0.90 -4.76 -12.73
C LEU A 454 -0.30 -6.05 -13.29
N HIS A 455 -0.89 -7.18 -12.96
CA HIS A 455 -0.61 -8.48 -13.56
C HIS A 455 -1.83 -8.97 -14.34
N ALA A 456 -1.78 -8.85 -15.67
CA ALA A 456 -2.75 -9.49 -16.56
C ALA A 456 -2.30 -10.93 -16.84
N ARG A 457 -3.19 -11.90 -16.63
CA ARG A 457 -2.88 -13.35 -16.70
C ARG A 457 -3.06 -13.91 -18.10
N PRO A 458 -2.22 -14.85 -18.56
CA PRO A 458 -2.38 -15.45 -19.88
C PRO A 458 -3.82 -15.98 -20.03
N SER A 459 -4.53 -15.52 -21.04
CA SER A 459 -5.94 -15.83 -21.25
C SER A 459 -6.25 -15.73 -22.74
N PRO A 460 -7.08 -16.62 -23.30
CA PRO A 460 -7.58 -16.47 -24.66
C PRO A 460 -8.60 -15.32 -24.77
N SER A 461 -9.19 -14.88 -23.65
CA SER A 461 -10.19 -13.81 -23.61
C SER A 461 -9.61 -12.45 -24.00
N GLU A 462 -10.40 -11.63 -24.67
CA GLU A 462 -10.14 -10.19 -24.84
C GLU A 462 -10.33 -9.43 -23.52
N GLU A 463 -11.28 -9.87 -22.68
CA GLU A 463 -11.45 -9.37 -21.32
C GLU A 463 -10.53 -10.14 -20.39
N ARG A 464 -9.25 -9.79 -20.50
CA ARG A 464 -8.18 -10.48 -19.80
C ARG A 464 -8.26 -10.14 -18.30
N PRO A 465 -8.44 -11.14 -17.41
CA PRO A 465 -8.51 -10.89 -15.98
C PRO A 465 -7.15 -10.42 -15.45
N PHE A 466 -7.17 -9.50 -14.49
CA PHE A 466 -5.96 -8.96 -13.89
C PHE A 466 -6.06 -8.83 -12.37
N VAL A 467 -4.89 -8.87 -11.72
CA VAL A 467 -4.70 -8.54 -10.31
C VAL A 467 -3.82 -7.30 -10.24
N PHE A 468 -4.17 -6.34 -9.39
CA PHE A 468 -3.39 -5.12 -9.21
C PHE A 468 -2.70 -5.14 -7.85
N HIS A 469 -1.38 -5.27 -7.81
CA HIS A 469 -0.55 -5.16 -6.60
C HIS A 469 -0.22 -3.70 -6.35
N MET A 470 -0.35 -3.20 -5.13
CA MET A 470 -0.12 -1.79 -4.83
C MET A 470 0.39 -1.56 -3.42
N VAL A 471 1.08 -0.43 -3.22
CA VAL A 471 1.42 0.11 -1.90
C VAL A 471 0.28 1.07 -1.49
N PRO A 472 -0.55 0.69 -0.50
CA PRO A 472 -1.82 1.38 -0.23
C PRO A 472 -1.63 2.84 0.20
N ASN A 473 -0.64 3.12 1.04
CA ASN A 473 -0.38 4.45 1.58
C ASN A 473 0.45 5.37 0.66
N MET A 474 0.68 4.97 -0.59
CA MET A 474 1.41 5.76 -1.59
C MET A 474 0.56 5.97 -2.85
N ALA A 475 0.98 6.90 -3.70
CA ALA A 475 0.51 7.07 -5.06
C ALA A 475 1.61 6.70 -6.05
N GLU A 476 1.24 6.47 -7.30
CA GLU A 476 2.19 6.40 -8.41
C GLU A 476 3.11 7.62 -8.43
N GLY A 477 4.43 7.39 -8.33
CA GLY A 477 5.47 8.42 -8.40
C GLY A 477 5.81 9.10 -7.08
N ASP A 478 5.17 8.70 -5.97
CA ASP A 478 5.46 9.25 -4.64
C ASP A 478 6.88 8.95 -4.17
N LEU A 479 7.37 7.76 -4.47
CA LEU A 479 8.67 7.26 -4.03
C LEU A 479 9.83 8.01 -4.68
N LEU A 480 9.69 8.34 -5.96
CA LEU A 480 10.70 9.10 -6.69
C LEU A 480 10.49 10.62 -6.58
N ARG A 481 9.52 11.08 -5.80
CA ARG A 481 9.26 12.51 -5.58
C ARG A 481 10.51 13.28 -5.09
N PRO A 482 11.34 12.76 -4.15
CA PRO A 482 12.59 13.42 -3.76
C PRO A 482 13.59 13.61 -4.92
N TYR A 483 13.48 12.78 -5.96
CA TYR A 483 14.31 12.79 -7.16
C TYR A 483 13.63 13.47 -8.36
N GLN A 484 12.60 14.28 -8.13
CA GLN A 484 11.78 14.92 -9.18
C GLN A 484 11.20 13.91 -10.20
N GLY A 485 10.94 12.67 -9.75
CA GLY A 485 10.36 11.61 -10.57
C GLY A 485 11.37 10.75 -11.34
N TYR A 486 12.68 11.00 -11.25
CA TYR A 486 13.68 10.27 -12.04
C TYR A 486 14.91 9.87 -11.22
N MET A 487 15.28 8.58 -11.27
CA MET A 487 16.50 8.06 -10.65
C MET A 487 17.17 7.00 -11.54
N SER A 488 17.84 7.39 -12.62
CA SER A 488 18.74 6.53 -13.42
C SER A 488 18.21 5.08 -13.61
N GLY A 489 18.99 4.01 -13.73
CA GLY A 489 18.51 2.63 -13.89
C GLY A 489 17.68 2.00 -12.76
N ILE A 490 16.91 2.78 -11.98
CA ILE A 490 15.98 2.28 -10.95
C ILE A 490 14.90 1.33 -11.52
N HIS A 491 14.57 1.44 -12.81
CA HIS A 491 13.66 0.50 -13.48
C HIS A 491 14.18 -0.95 -13.45
N LEU A 492 15.51 -1.15 -13.49
CA LEU A 492 16.14 -2.47 -13.41
C LEU A 492 16.06 -3.07 -12.00
N ALA A 493 15.85 -2.26 -10.96
CA ALA A 493 15.71 -2.75 -9.59
C ALA A 493 14.46 -3.61 -9.41
N PHE A 494 13.37 -3.25 -10.09
CA PHE A 494 12.15 -4.06 -10.13
C PHE A 494 12.42 -5.41 -10.80
N VAL A 495 12.99 -5.39 -12.01
CA VAL A 495 13.25 -6.63 -12.76
C VAL A 495 14.30 -7.52 -12.08
N SER A 496 15.27 -6.93 -11.39
CA SER A 496 16.24 -7.66 -10.56
C SER A 496 15.54 -8.40 -9.41
N GLY A 497 14.64 -7.74 -8.67
CA GLY A 497 13.88 -8.41 -7.61
C GLY A 497 12.96 -9.52 -8.14
N LEU A 498 12.37 -9.30 -9.32
CA LEU A 498 11.55 -10.30 -10.02
C LEU A 498 12.38 -11.54 -10.38
N ALA A 499 13.53 -11.34 -11.02
CA ALA A 499 14.46 -12.41 -11.40
C ALA A 499 15.02 -13.15 -10.16
N ALA A 500 15.38 -12.41 -9.11
CA ALA A 500 15.86 -12.99 -7.85
C ALA A 500 14.83 -13.91 -7.18
N SER A 501 13.54 -13.53 -7.19
CA SER A 501 12.47 -14.39 -6.67
C SER A 501 12.32 -15.66 -7.50
N LEU A 502 12.23 -15.52 -8.83
CA LEU A 502 12.02 -16.64 -9.74
C LEU A 502 13.24 -17.58 -9.79
N ALA A 503 14.45 -17.07 -9.59
CA ALA A 503 15.67 -17.88 -9.56
C ALA A 503 15.70 -18.83 -8.35
N ARG A 504 15.12 -18.41 -7.22
CA ARG A 504 14.98 -19.23 -5.99
C ARG A 504 13.90 -20.30 -6.10
N GLN A 505 12.91 -20.11 -6.97
CA GLN A 505 11.78 -21.02 -7.11
C GLN A 505 12.11 -22.18 -8.08
N PRO A 506 11.71 -23.42 -7.80
CA PRO A 506 11.86 -24.53 -8.75
C PRO A 506 11.01 -24.29 -10.01
N VAL A 507 11.57 -24.62 -11.18
CA VAL A 507 10.88 -24.56 -12.48
C VAL A 507 10.98 -25.94 -13.10
N LYS A 508 9.88 -26.69 -13.13
CA LYS A 508 9.80 -27.97 -13.86
C LYS A 508 9.68 -27.67 -15.36
N GLU A 509 10.37 -28.44 -16.20
CA GLU A 509 10.46 -28.19 -17.66
C GLU A 509 9.10 -28.24 -18.37
N ASP A 510 8.13 -28.97 -17.80
CA ASP A 510 6.83 -29.22 -18.42
C ASP A 510 5.64 -28.51 -17.75
N GLN A 511 5.88 -27.50 -16.89
CA GLN A 511 4.79 -26.81 -16.19
C GLN A 511 4.88 -25.28 -16.26
N PRO A 512 3.77 -24.58 -16.52
CA PRO A 512 3.73 -23.14 -16.47
C PRO A 512 3.97 -22.67 -15.02
N VAL A 513 4.71 -21.57 -14.87
CA VAL A 513 4.89 -20.92 -13.56
C VAL A 513 3.52 -20.52 -13.03
N GLY A 514 3.21 -21.00 -11.82
CA GLY A 514 1.91 -20.82 -11.19
C GLY A 514 1.60 -19.35 -10.90
N ARG A 515 0.31 -19.00 -10.88
CA ARG A 515 -0.19 -17.66 -10.52
C ARG A 515 0.45 -17.09 -9.25
N THR A 516 0.60 -17.94 -8.23
CA THR A 516 1.16 -17.60 -6.92
C THR A 516 2.67 -17.33 -6.97
N GLN A 517 3.40 -18.03 -7.83
CA GLN A 517 4.83 -17.86 -8.03
C GLN A 517 5.16 -16.49 -8.64
N ILE A 518 4.39 -16.07 -9.66
CA ILE A 518 4.52 -14.74 -10.26
C ILE A 518 4.11 -13.64 -9.28
N GLY A 519 3.00 -13.82 -8.55
CA GLY A 519 2.55 -12.86 -7.53
C GLY A 519 3.62 -12.60 -6.45
N LEU A 520 4.26 -13.66 -5.95
CA LEU A 520 5.41 -13.54 -5.03
C LEU A 520 6.58 -12.79 -5.64
N ALA A 521 6.88 -13.08 -6.90
CA ALA A 521 7.96 -12.42 -7.61
C ALA A 521 7.66 -10.92 -7.79
N ILE A 522 6.41 -10.54 -8.06
CA ILE A 522 5.97 -9.13 -8.09
C ILE A 522 6.13 -8.48 -6.72
N GLU A 523 5.69 -9.13 -5.64
CA GLU A 523 5.85 -8.60 -4.27
C GLU A 523 7.32 -8.32 -3.95
N LEU A 524 8.21 -9.29 -4.20
CA LEU A 524 9.64 -9.10 -3.96
C LEU A 524 10.24 -8.01 -4.86
N ALA A 525 9.82 -7.96 -6.13
CA ALA A 525 10.23 -6.93 -7.08
C ALA A 525 9.87 -5.52 -6.62
N MET A 526 8.65 -5.32 -6.11
CA MET A 526 8.20 -4.05 -5.53
C MET A 526 8.97 -3.69 -4.25
N ILE A 527 9.21 -4.67 -3.37
CA ILE A 527 9.99 -4.44 -2.15
C ILE A 527 11.42 -4.00 -2.51
N TRP A 528 12.07 -4.71 -3.43
CA TRP A 528 13.44 -4.39 -3.86
C TRP A 528 13.51 -3.03 -4.51
N SER A 529 12.68 -2.78 -5.53
CA SER A 529 12.67 -1.49 -6.24
C SER A 529 12.48 -0.33 -5.28
N ASN A 530 11.59 -0.47 -4.31
CA ASN A 530 11.38 0.60 -3.35
C ASN A 530 12.53 0.77 -2.37
N ARG A 531 13.14 -0.32 -1.89
CA ARG A 531 14.30 -0.21 -1.01
C ARG A 531 15.46 0.47 -1.71
N PHE A 532 15.67 0.16 -2.99
CA PHE A 532 16.67 0.83 -3.83
C PHE A 532 16.35 2.33 -3.99
N ALA A 533 15.11 2.68 -4.32
CA ALA A 533 14.70 4.08 -4.46
C ALA A 533 14.79 4.87 -3.14
N THR A 534 14.33 4.30 -2.03
CA THR A 534 14.38 4.93 -0.69
C THR A 534 15.82 5.11 -0.23
N THR A 535 16.67 4.12 -0.49
CA THR A 535 18.08 4.19 -0.14
C THR A 535 18.83 5.22 -0.95
N GLY A 536 18.44 5.41 -2.22
CA GLY A 536 19.14 6.29 -3.13
C GLY A 536 20.54 5.80 -3.45
N PHE A 537 21.35 6.69 -4.01
CA PHE A 537 22.77 6.40 -4.24
C PHE A 537 23.56 6.49 -2.92
N ARG A 538 24.58 5.65 -2.76
CA ARG A 538 25.48 5.61 -1.59
C ARG A 538 26.95 5.64 -2.01
N LYS A 539 27.81 6.24 -1.18
CA LYS A 539 29.26 6.14 -1.34
C LYS A 539 29.69 4.68 -1.10
N ASP A 540 30.43 4.09 -2.03
CA ASP A 540 31.03 2.76 -1.89
C ASP A 540 32.31 2.80 -1.04
N GLY A 541 33.00 1.66 -0.91
CA GLY A 541 34.24 1.55 -0.14
C GLY A 541 35.37 2.45 -0.64
N ASP A 542 35.30 2.86 -1.91
CA ASP A 542 36.27 3.77 -2.56
C ASP A 542 35.80 5.25 -2.49
N GLY A 543 34.68 5.52 -1.81
CA GLY A 543 34.11 6.86 -1.64
C GLY A 543 33.34 7.39 -2.85
N ARG A 544 33.14 6.58 -3.91
CA ARG A 544 32.38 6.96 -5.11
C ARG A 544 30.89 6.70 -4.91
N LEU A 545 30.06 7.61 -5.41
CA LEU A 545 28.61 7.47 -5.27
C LEU A 545 28.09 6.44 -6.30
N ASN A 546 27.32 5.43 -5.87
CA ASN A 546 26.85 4.36 -6.74
C ASN A 546 25.51 3.81 -6.23
N TYR A 547 24.85 2.94 -7.00
CA TYR A 547 23.72 2.15 -6.50
C TYR A 547 24.17 1.32 -5.28
N PRO A 548 23.31 1.15 -4.26
CA PRO A 548 23.64 0.27 -3.14
C PRO A 548 23.71 -1.17 -3.67
N ASN A 549 24.52 -2.02 -3.06
CA ASN A 549 24.55 -3.44 -3.44
C ASN A 549 23.31 -4.14 -2.86
N ALA A 550 22.97 -5.31 -3.40
CA ALA A 550 21.91 -6.14 -2.85
C ALA A 550 22.09 -6.47 -1.36
N LYS A 551 23.34 -6.63 -0.89
CA LYS A 551 23.62 -6.80 0.54
C LYS A 551 23.15 -5.58 1.34
N ASP A 552 23.39 -4.36 0.86
CA ASP A 552 23.15 -3.09 1.56
C ASP A 552 21.66 -2.77 1.72
N ILE A 553 20.80 -3.29 0.83
CA ILE A 553 19.33 -3.15 0.89
C ILE A 553 18.63 -4.34 1.55
N ASN A 554 19.32 -5.47 1.70
CA ASN A 554 18.86 -6.58 2.54
C ASN A 554 19.04 -6.28 4.03
N HIS A 555 19.68 -5.15 4.37
CA HIS A 555 19.76 -4.64 5.74
C HIS A 555 18.41 -4.10 6.21
N TYR A 556 18.04 -4.54 7.41
CA TYR A 556 16.85 -4.29 8.24
C TYR A 556 16.50 -2.82 8.51
N ARG A 557 17.32 -1.84 8.08
CA ARG A 557 17.09 -0.41 8.34
C ARG A 557 16.13 0.27 7.37
N THR A 558 15.79 -0.36 6.25
CA THR A 558 14.86 0.21 5.26
C THR A 558 13.43 -0.21 5.58
N PRO A 559 12.44 0.71 5.65
CA PRO A 559 11.06 0.39 6.01
C PRO A 559 10.48 -0.77 5.19
N LYS A 560 9.76 -1.67 5.87
CA LYS A 560 9.00 -2.74 5.21
C LYS A 560 7.81 -2.13 4.50
N ILE A 561 7.66 -2.48 3.23
CA ILE A 561 6.62 -1.95 2.38
C ILE A 561 5.50 -2.96 2.36
N LYS A 562 4.31 -2.46 2.64
CA LYS A 562 3.11 -3.26 2.76
C LYS A 562 2.43 -3.25 1.40
N ILE A 563 2.24 -4.43 0.82
CA ILE A 563 1.63 -4.61 -0.49
C ILE A 563 0.23 -5.20 -0.29
N THR A 564 -0.75 -4.54 -0.88
CA THR A 564 -2.15 -4.98 -0.96
C THR A 564 -2.48 -5.33 -2.42
N TYR A 565 -3.59 -6.03 -2.66
CA TYR A 565 -4.00 -6.37 -4.02
C TYR A 565 -5.48 -6.13 -4.28
N GLY A 566 -5.80 -5.59 -5.45
CA GLY A 566 -7.16 -5.43 -5.95
C GLY A 566 -7.45 -6.42 -7.07
N ASP A 567 -8.59 -7.10 -7.00
CA ASP A 567 -9.07 -7.95 -8.09
C ASP A 567 -9.93 -7.14 -9.08
N HIS A 568 -9.72 -7.31 -10.38
CA HIS A 568 -10.53 -6.68 -11.43
C HIS A 568 -12.04 -6.94 -11.31
N LEU A 569 -12.47 -8.08 -10.73
CA LEU A 569 -13.89 -8.40 -10.53
C LEU A 569 -14.57 -7.44 -9.54
N LYS A 570 -13.79 -6.93 -8.57
CA LYS A 570 -14.27 -6.03 -7.52
C LYS A 570 -14.33 -4.56 -7.96
N VAL A 571 -13.71 -4.22 -9.08
CA VAL A 571 -13.69 -2.85 -9.63
C VAL A 571 -15.06 -2.51 -10.24
N ARG A 572 -15.73 -1.48 -9.73
CA ARG A 572 -16.98 -0.96 -10.31
C ARG A 572 -16.69 0.32 -11.10
N GLY A 573 -17.31 0.48 -12.26
CA GLY A 573 -17.13 1.66 -13.11
C GLY A 573 -18.01 2.86 -12.73
N ASP A 574 -18.48 2.93 -11.50
CA ASP A 574 -19.46 3.93 -11.03
C ASP A 574 -18.83 5.18 -10.39
N GLY A 575 -17.50 5.18 -10.18
CA GLY A 575 -16.78 6.26 -9.52
C GLY A 575 -17.07 6.41 -8.03
N GLN A 576 -17.79 5.47 -7.42
CA GLN A 576 -18.17 5.48 -6.00
C GLN A 576 -17.61 4.29 -5.22
N TRP A 577 -17.05 3.29 -5.90
CA TRP A 577 -16.34 2.20 -5.21
C TRP A 577 -15.04 2.68 -4.56
N SER A 578 -14.71 2.02 -3.44
CA SER A 578 -13.43 2.13 -2.75
C SER A 578 -12.97 0.72 -2.39
N LEU A 579 -11.66 0.51 -2.22
CA LEU A 579 -11.16 -0.78 -1.73
C LEU A 579 -11.70 -1.13 -0.34
N PHE A 580 -11.99 -0.12 0.48
CA PHE A 580 -12.62 -0.29 1.79
C PHE A 580 -14.04 -0.87 1.69
N ASN A 581 -14.85 -0.45 0.70
CA ASN A 581 -16.22 -0.93 0.54
C ASN A 581 -16.31 -2.41 0.14
N VAL A 582 -15.19 -3.00 -0.28
CA VAL A 582 -15.09 -4.40 -0.68
C VAL A 582 -14.69 -5.31 0.49
N LEU A 583 -14.30 -4.75 1.64
CA LEU A 583 -14.02 -5.53 2.84
C LEU A 583 -15.33 -6.15 3.37
N GLU A 584 -15.32 -7.45 3.65
CA GLU A 584 -16.46 -8.14 4.28
C GLU A 584 -16.47 -8.00 5.81
N GLU A 585 -15.42 -7.46 6.41
CA GLU A 585 -15.37 -7.21 7.85
C GLU A 585 -16.41 -6.14 8.24
N PRO A 586 -17.07 -6.29 9.41
CA PRO A 586 -17.93 -5.24 9.94
C PRO A 586 -17.16 -3.93 10.04
N GLN A 587 -17.64 -2.90 9.35
CA GLN A 587 -16.94 -1.61 9.25
C GLN A 587 -16.74 -0.97 10.62
N GLU A 588 -17.66 -1.24 11.55
CA GLU A 588 -17.62 -0.84 12.95
C GLU A 588 -16.43 -1.44 13.69
N SER A 589 -16.12 -2.71 13.44
CA SER A 589 -14.96 -3.39 14.05
C SER A 589 -13.66 -2.76 13.56
N VAL A 590 -13.53 -2.57 12.25
CA VAL A 590 -12.36 -1.93 11.64
C VAL A 590 -12.20 -0.50 12.13
N ALA A 591 -13.28 0.28 12.17
CA ALA A 591 -13.29 1.64 12.69
C ALA A 591 -12.88 1.71 14.17
N ALA A 592 -13.40 0.81 15.02
CA ALA A 592 -13.01 0.73 16.42
C ALA A 592 -11.52 0.37 16.60
N ASP A 593 -10.99 -0.54 15.79
CA ASP A 593 -9.55 -0.86 15.78
C ASP A 593 -8.72 0.35 15.34
N VAL A 594 -9.15 1.13 14.35
CA VAL A 594 -8.47 2.38 13.94
C VAL A 594 -8.44 3.39 15.08
N VAL A 595 -9.55 3.55 15.83
CA VAL A 595 -9.55 4.44 17.00
C VAL A 595 -8.53 3.97 18.04
N LYS A 596 -8.52 2.68 18.40
CA LYS A 596 -7.70 2.14 19.49
C LYS A 596 -6.24 1.95 19.13
N LEU A 597 -5.93 1.58 17.89
CA LEU A 597 -4.62 1.11 17.46
C LEU A 597 -3.92 2.08 16.50
N GLY A 598 -4.65 3.05 15.96
CA GLY A 598 -4.16 3.95 14.92
C GLY A 598 -4.33 3.37 13.52
N THR A 599 -3.72 4.04 12.55
CA THR A 599 -3.92 3.79 11.12
C THR A 599 -2.95 2.76 10.53
N ASP A 600 -1.96 2.26 11.26
CA ASP A 600 -0.91 1.38 10.73
C ASP A 600 -1.44 0.12 10.01
N ARG A 601 -2.53 -0.47 10.51
CA ARG A 601 -3.21 -1.63 9.89
C ARG A 601 -4.04 -1.22 8.67
N LEU A 602 -4.63 -0.03 8.74
CA LEU A 602 -5.45 0.54 7.68
C LEU A 602 -4.58 0.90 6.47
N GLU A 603 -3.50 1.63 6.70
CA GLU A 603 -2.48 2.04 5.71
C GLU A 603 -1.82 0.86 4.99
N ALA A 604 -1.90 -0.32 5.58
CA ALA A 604 -1.37 -1.56 5.03
C ALA A 604 -2.34 -2.29 4.09
N SER A 605 -3.63 -1.98 4.19
CA SER A 605 -4.70 -2.77 3.58
C SER A 605 -5.51 -1.98 2.56
N ILE A 606 -5.77 -0.69 2.85
CA ILE A 606 -6.57 0.18 2.01
C ILE A 606 -5.82 1.46 1.62
N PRO A 607 -6.16 2.09 0.49
CA PRO A 607 -5.56 3.33 0.09
C PRO A 607 -5.71 4.44 1.12
N THR A 608 -4.60 5.12 1.42
CA THR A 608 -4.57 6.27 2.31
C THR A 608 -3.66 7.34 1.72
N ALA A 609 -3.85 8.59 2.14
CA ALA A 609 -2.95 9.69 1.81
C ALA A 609 -2.63 10.52 3.05
N GLN A 610 -1.36 10.93 3.15
CA GLN A 610 -0.84 11.81 4.19
C GLN A 610 -0.36 13.13 3.58
N PHE A 611 -0.87 14.25 4.10
CA PHE A 611 -0.42 15.59 3.78
C PHE A 611 -0.22 16.37 5.08
N GLY A 612 1.03 16.68 5.43
CA GLY A 612 1.33 17.33 6.71
C GLY A 612 0.79 16.51 7.89
N LYS A 613 -0.14 17.08 8.67
CA LYS A 613 -0.84 16.41 9.77
C LYS A 613 -2.18 15.76 9.37
N VAL A 614 -2.63 15.93 8.13
CA VAL A 614 -3.88 15.38 7.64
C VAL A 614 -3.63 14.00 7.05
N GLN A 615 -4.38 13.03 7.56
CA GLN A 615 -4.45 11.69 7.01
C GLN A 615 -5.88 11.39 6.60
N THR A 616 -6.07 10.81 5.42
CA THR A 616 -7.40 10.40 4.94
C THR A 616 -7.33 9.06 4.23
N ALA A 617 -8.40 8.27 4.38
CA ALA A 617 -8.68 7.07 3.60
C ALA A 617 -9.83 7.29 2.62
N ASP A 618 -10.48 8.46 2.64
CA ASP A 618 -11.61 8.76 1.76
C ASP A 618 -11.13 9.04 0.34
N ARG A 619 -11.61 8.27 -0.62
CA ARG A 619 -11.23 8.42 -2.04
C ARG A 619 -11.45 9.84 -2.55
N THR A 620 -12.57 10.50 -2.22
CA THR A 620 -12.86 11.86 -2.70
C THR A 620 -11.80 12.85 -2.20
N GLU A 621 -11.42 12.73 -0.93
CA GLU A 621 -10.41 13.59 -0.32
C GLU A 621 -9.01 13.28 -0.85
N ILE A 622 -8.64 11.99 -0.98
CA ILE A 622 -7.37 11.55 -1.57
C ILE A 622 -7.19 12.16 -2.96
N GLU A 623 -8.20 12.01 -3.82
CA GLU A 623 -8.16 12.52 -5.19
C GLU A 623 -8.09 14.06 -5.22
N GLY A 624 -8.89 14.73 -4.40
CA GLY A 624 -8.90 16.20 -4.30
C GLY A 624 -7.57 16.78 -3.80
N PHE A 625 -6.99 16.20 -2.74
CA PHE A 625 -5.70 16.62 -2.19
C PHE A 625 -4.54 16.35 -3.14
N ARG A 626 -4.49 15.17 -3.78
CA ARG A 626 -3.43 14.83 -4.75
C ARG A 626 -3.53 15.66 -6.02
N SER A 627 -4.73 15.87 -6.56
CA SER A 627 -4.96 16.75 -7.71
C SER A 627 -4.50 18.19 -7.42
N THR A 628 -4.87 18.72 -6.26
CA THR A 628 -4.44 20.05 -5.84
C THR A 628 -2.93 20.14 -5.67
N ALA A 629 -2.31 19.15 -5.04
CA ALA A 629 -0.86 19.10 -4.89
C ALA A 629 -0.14 19.05 -6.25
N ALA A 630 -0.66 18.30 -7.21
CA ALA A 630 -0.11 18.24 -8.57
C ALA A 630 -0.19 19.60 -9.28
N VAL A 631 -1.35 20.26 -9.23
CA VAL A 631 -1.57 21.58 -9.85
C VAL A 631 -0.66 22.65 -9.21
N ILE A 632 -0.48 22.64 -7.88
CA ILE A 632 0.42 23.57 -7.20
C ILE A 632 1.88 23.34 -7.64
N ARG A 633 2.34 22.09 -7.71
CA ARG A 633 3.72 21.78 -8.14
C ARG A 633 3.99 22.26 -9.56
N GLU A 634 3.06 21.98 -10.48
CA GLU A 634 3.18 22.42 -11.87
C GLU A 634 3.24 23.95 -11.97
N TYR A 635 2.39 24.64 -11.21
CA TYR A 635 2.41 26.09 -11.13
C TYR A 635 3.75 26.66 -10.67
N LEU A 636 4.38 26.06 -9.64
CA LEU A 636 5.67 26.51 -9.11
C LEU A 636 6.83 26.27 -10.09
N ASN A 637 6.78 25.18 -10.86
CA ASN A 637 7.79 24.86 -11.87
C ASN A 637 7.76 25.82 -13.07
N GLY A 638 6.58 26.39 -13.39
CA GLY A 638 6.33 27.15 -14.62
C GLY A 638 6.73 28.63 -14.63
N LYS A 639 7.46 29.15 -13.62
CA LYS A 639 7.76 30.60 -13.44
C LYS A 639 6.51 31.48 -13.65
N PRO A 640 5.50 31.35 -12.78
CA PRO A 640 4.18 31.92 -13.02
C PRO A 640 4.18 33.44 -12.92
N LYS A 641 3.30 34.09 -13.71
CA LYS A 641 3.08 35.55 -13.69
C LYS A 641 1.74 35.97 -13.09
N LYS A 642 0.80 35.03 -12.95
CA LYS A 642 -0.58 35.25 -12.49
C LYS A 642 -0.93 34.28 -11.38
N PRO A 643 -1.93 34.59 -10.53
CA PRO A 643 -2.34 33.70 -9.44
C PRO A 643 -2.87 32.34 -9.91
N LEU A 644 -2.60 31.29 -9.14
CA LEU A 644 -3.27 30.00 -9.22
C LEU A 644 -4.57 30.03 -8.41
N SER A 645 -5.69 29.56 -8.96
CA SER A 645 -6.99 29.62 -8.28
C SER A 645 -7.54 28.24 -7.95
N ILE A 646 -7.80 27.97 -6.68
CA ILE A 646 -8.29 26.68 -6.17
C ILE A 646 -9.55 26.92 -5.34
N ALA A 647 -10.59 26.09 -5.51
CA ALA A 647 -11.80 26.16 -4.70
C ALA A 647 -11.92 24.97 -3.73
N VAL A 648 -12.41 25.20 -2.52
CA VAL A 648 -12.59 24.17 -1.49
C VAL A 648 -14.02 24.20 -0.98
N PHE A 649 -14.68 23.04 -1.02
CA PHE A 649 -16.05 22.83 -0.58
C PHE A 649 -16.11 21.75 0.50
N GLY A 650 -17.18 21.76 1.28
CA GLY A 650 -17.40 20.80 2.35
C GLY A 650 -18.41 21.31 3.37
N GLN A 651 -18.93 20.40 4.19
CA GLN A 651 -19.87 20.75 5.26
C GLN A 651 -19.24 21.73 6.27
N PRO A 652 -20.05 22.51 7.00
CA PRO A 652 -19.59 23.26 8.16
C PRO A 652 -18.86 22.34 9.14
N GLY A 653 -17.68 22.76 9.60
CA GLY A 653 -16.87 21.95 10.53
C GLY A 653 -16.22 20.70 9.92
N ALA A 654 -16.23 20.50 8.59
CA ALA A 654 -15.55 19.39 7.93
C ALA A 654 -14.01 19.49 7.94
N GLY A 655 -13.45 20.66 8.31
CA GLY A 655 -12.00 20.87 8.34
C GLY A 655 -11.41 21.38 7.01
N LYS A 656 -12.21 22.07 6.18
CA LYS A 656 -11.80 22.63 4.87
C LYS A 656 -10.46 23.39 4.92
N SER A 657 -10.37 24.41 5.76
CA SER A 657 -9.19 25.27 5.87
C SER A 657 -7.98 24.50 6.42
N PHE A 658 -8.19 23.61 7.40
CA PHE A 658 -7.13 22.78 7.96
C PHE A 658 -6.56 21.79 6.93
N GLY A 659 -7.43 21.03 6.26
CA GLY A 659 -7.08 20.06 5.22
C GLY A 659 -6.18 20.68 4.15
N LEU A 660 -6.65 21.78 3.56
CA LEU A 660 -5.89 22.47 2.52
C LEU A 660 -4.59 23.10 3.02
N LYS A 661 -4.60 23.76 4.20
CA LYS A 661 -3.37 24.33 4.78
C LYS A 661 -2.29 23.26 4.88
N GLN A 662 -2.64 22.05 5.33
CA GLN A 662 -1.66 20.95 5.43
C GLN A 662 -1.16 20.47 4.06
N VAL A 663 -2.03 20.41 3.03
CA VAL A 663 -1.60 20.11 1.64
C VAL A 663 -0.62 21.16 1.14
N ILE A 664 -0.94 22.45 1.31
CA ILE A 664 -0.10 23.56 0.85
C ILE A 664 1.24 23.57 1.59
N MET A 665 1.25 23.40 2.92
CA MET A 665 2.48 23.30 3.71
C MET A 665 3.35 22.14 3.26
N ALA A 666 2.74 20.98 2.98
CA ALA A 666 3.46 19.80 2.51
C ALA A 666 4.04 19.96 1.10
N VAL A 667 3.39 20.73 0.23
CA VAL A 667 3.87 20.96 -1.16
C VAL A 667 4.89 22.09 -1.25
N LEU A 668 4.73 23.15 -0.45
CA LEU A 668 5.64 24.30 -0.44
C LEU A 668 6.88 24.10 0.46
N GLU A 669 7.00 22.94 1.13
CA GLU A 669 8.07 22.63 2.09
C GLU A 669 8.26 23.72 3.16
N ARG A 670 7.16 24.41 3.54
CA ARG A 670 7.22 25.53 4.47
C ARG A 670 7.36 25.04 5.92
N GLY A 671 8.15 25.78 6.69
CA GLY A 671 8.33 25.56 8.13
C GLY A 671 7.04 25.85 8.93
N LYS A 672 7.08 25.54 10.23
CA LYS A 672 5.93 25.72 11.15
C LYS A 672 5.48 27.18 11.33
N GLU A 673 6.33 28.15 11.02
CA GLU A 673 6.07 29.59 11.22
C GLU A 673 5.39 30.26 10.03
N TRP A 674 5.11 29.52 8.96
CA TRP A 674 4.42 30.08 7.81
C TRP A 674 2.90 30.22 8.07
N GLU A 675 2.38 31.43 7.86
CA GLU A 675 0.95 31.72 7.90
C GLU A 675 0.45 32.28 6.54
N PRO A 676 -0.69 31.80 6.04
CA PRO A 676 -1.33 32.39 4.86
C PRO A 676 -1.98 33.73 5.18
N ILE A 677 -2.25 34.52 4.13
CA ILE A 677 -3.09 35.72 4.24
C ILE A 677 -4.55 35.26 4.33
N GLU A 678 -5.16 35.37 5.51
CA GLU A 678 -6.57 35.04 5.70
C GLU A 678 -7.47 36.25 5.48
N ALA A 679 -8.52 36.04 4.69
CA ALA A 679 -9.49 37.04 4.28
C ALA A 679 -10.89 36.42 4.40
N ASN A 680 -11.61 36.71 5.48
CA ASN A 680 -13.00 36.31 5.60
C ASN A 680 -13.89 37.29 4.83
N VAL A 681 -14.38 36.88 3.66
CA VAL A 681 -15.11 37.73 2.72
C VAL A 681 -16.47 38.17 3.28
N SER A 682 -17.08 37.39 4.19
CA SER A 682 -18.34 37.79 4.82
C SER A 682 -18.19 38.97 5.80
N GLN A 683 -16.96 39.25 6.24
CA GLN A 683 -16.65 40.41 7.09
C GLN A 683 -16.35 41.68 6.29
N PHE A 684 -16.24 41.58 4.96
CA PHE A 684 -15.96 42.74 4.10
C PHE A 684 -17.22 43.57 3.89
N LEU A 685 -17.06 44.89 4.04
CA LEU A 685 -18.14 45.85 3.86
C LEU A 685 -18.15 46.39 2.43
N ASP A 686 -16.98 46.60 1.84
CA ASP A 686 -16.84 47.16 0.51
C ASP A 686 -15.58 46.69 -0.25
N TYR A 687 -15.45 47.07 -1.52
CA TYR A 687 -14.36 46.62 -2.38
C TYR A 687 -12.96 47.03 -1.87
N SER A 688 -12.83 48.08 -1.06
CA SER A 688 -11.55 48.54 -0.53
C SER A 688 -10.92 47.54 0.46
N ASP A 689 -11.73 46.76 1.18
CA ASP A 689 -11.26 45.67 2.03
C ASP A 689 -10.53 44.61 1.20
N LEU A 690 -11.12 44.24 0.06
CA LEU A 690 -10.52 43.30 -0.88
C LEU A 690 -9.25 43.87 -1.55
N VAL A 691 -9.26 45.16 -1.87
CA VAL A 691 -8.06 45.87 -2.39
C VAL A 691 -6.93 45.85 -1.36
N ALA A 692 -7.22 46.01 -0.07
CA ALA A 692 -6.20 45.93 0.98
C ALA A 692 -5.54 44.55 1.03
N VAL A 693 -6.31 43.48 0.81
CA VAL A 693 -5.76 42.12 0.65
C VAL A 693 -4.86 42.06 -0.59
N PHE A 694 -5.32 42.52 -1.75
CA PHE A 694 -4.50 42.48 -2.98
C PHE A 694 -3.21 43.29 -2.89
N ARG A 695 -3.19 44.41 -2.16
CA ARG A 695 -1.95 45.15 -1.88
C ARG A 695 -0.96 44.29 -1.08
N LYS A 696 -1.40 43.61 -0.02
CA LYS A 696 -0.54 42.67 0.75
C LYS A 696 0.03 41.56 -0.13
N VAL A 697 -0.79 40.99 -1.02
CA VAL A 697 -0.35 39.93 -1.94
C VAL A 697 0.73 40.46 -2.88
N ARG A 698 0.49 41.62 -3.50
CA ARG A 698 1.46 42.25 -4.39
C ARG A 698 2.78 42.54 -3.69
N ASP A 699 2.74 43.07 -2.48
CA ASP A 699 3.95 43.43 -1.74
C ASP A 699 4.78 42.18 -1.40
N ALA A 700 4.14 41.07 -1.04
CA ALA A 700 4.81 39.77 -0.86
C ALA A 700 5.38 39.20 -2.18
N ALA A 701 4.61 39.28 -3.26
CA ALA A 701 5.04 38.81 -4.58
C ALA A 701 6.25 39.61 -5.13
N LEU A 702 6.29 40.92 -4.90
CA LEU A 702 7.43 41.78 -5.23
C LEU A 702 8.68 41.43 -4.39
N GLY A 703 8.49 40.90 -3.18
CA GLY A 703 9.56 40.34 -2.34
C GLY A 703 10.13 39.01 -2.84
N GLY A 704 9.58 38.43 -3.92
CA GLY A 704 10.01 37.15 -4.48
C GLY A 704 9.33 35.93 -3.84
N GLU A 705 8.36 36.15 -2.94
CA GLU A 705 7.59 35.08 -2.33
C GLU A 705 6.37 34.73 -3.19
N THR A 706 5.88 33.48 -3.10
CA THR A 706 4.56 33.11 -3.61
C THR A 706 3.56 33.13 -2.45
N PRO A 707 2.83 34.24 -2.21
CA PRO A 707 1.84 34.32 -1.14
C PRO A 707 0.67 33.35 -1.39
N VAL A 708 0.12 32.82 -0.29
CA VAL A 708 -1.14 32.05 -0.31
C VAL A 708 -2.20 32.87 0.38
N VAL A 709 -3.36 32.98 -0.24
CA VAL A 709 -4.49 33.77 0.24
C VAL A 709 -5.70 32.87 0.41
N LEU A 710 -6.28 32.86 1.62
CA LEU A 710 -7.50 32.12 1.93
C LEU A 710 -8.67 33.10 1.95
N PHE A 711 -9.49 33.08 0.91
CA PHE A 711 -10.77 33.77 0.86
C PHE A 711 -11.84 32.85 1.46
N ASP A 712 -12.08 32.99 2.76
CA ASP A 712 -13.11 32.23 3.47
C ASP A 712 -14.49 32.88 3.25
N GLU A 713 -15.52 32.05 3.19
CA GLU A 713 -16.91 32.45 2.87
C GLU A 713 -17.00 33.32 1.60
N PHE A 714 -16.22 32.95 0.56
CA PHE A 714 -16.17 33.69 -0.71
C PHE A 714 -17.51 33.74 -1.45
N ASP A 715 -18.39 32.79 -1.15
CA ASP A 715 -19.74 32.63 -1.68
C ASP A 715 -20.79 33.44 -0.92
N SER A 716 -20.36 34.37 -0.06
CA SER A 716 -21.21 35.35 0.62
C SER A 716 -21.89 36.33 -0.35
N SER A 717 -22.97 36.96 0.12
CA SER A 717 -23.67 37.99 -0.62
C SER A 717 -22.93 39.34 -0.55
N PHE A 718 -23.10 40.16 -1.58
CA PHE A 718 -22.56 41.53 -1.60
C PHE A 718 -23.60 42.48 -2.20
N ASN A 719 -23.89 43.58 -1.52
CA ASN A 719 -24.92 44.56 -1.91
C ASN A 719 -26.27 43.91 -2.26
N GLY A 720 -26.72 42.96 -1.43
CA GLY A 720 -27.98 42.23 -1.59
C GLY A 720 -27.99 41.20 -2.73
N LYS A 721 -26.87 41.01 -3.45
CA LYS A 721 -26.75 40.01 -4.52
C LYS A 721 -26.03 38.76 -4.00
N PRO A 722 -26.65 37.56 -4.10
CA PRO A 722 -25.96 36.29 -3.86
C PRO A 722 -24.71 36.18 -4.76
N LEU A 723 -23.60 35.65 -4.21
CA LEU A 723 -22.33 35.50 -4.94
C LEU A 723 -21.80 36.83 -5.53
N GLY A 724 -22.20 37.98 -4.98
CA GLY A 724 -21.91 39.30 -5.55
C GLY A 724 -20.42 39.66 -5.58
N TRP A 725 -19.59 38.96 -4.80
CA TRP A 725 -18.14 39.11 -4.77
C TRP A 725 -17.41 38.51 -5.98
N LEU A 726 -17.98 37.50 -6.65
CA LEU A 726 -17.27 36.71 -7.68
C LEU A 726 -16.71 37.56 -8.83
N LYS A 727 -17.47 38.58 -9.27
CA LYS A 727 -17.05 39.48 -10.35
C LYS A 727 -15.74 40.24 -10.05
N TYR A 728 -15.43 40.50 -8.78
CA TYR A 728 -14.24 41.24 -8.36
C TYR A 728 -12.98 40.36 -8.34
N PHE A 729 -13.12 39.04 -8.34
CA PHE A 729 -11.99 38.11 -8.41
C PHE A 729 -11.55 37.79 -9.85
N LEU A 730 -12.39 38.04 -10.86
CA LEU A 730 -12.11 37.61 -12.24
C LEU A 730 -10.83 38.18 -12.83
N ALA A 731 -10.62 39.50 -12.74
CA ALA A 731 -9.41 40.15 -13.24
C ALA A 731 -8.15 39.71 -12.46
N PRO A 732 -8.17 39.64 -11.11
CA PRO A 732 -7.09 39.05 -10.33
C PRO A 732 -6.74 37.60 -10.75
N MET A 733 -7.73 36.76 -11.01
CA MET A 733 -7.52 35.35 -11.38
C MET A 733 -6.99 35.19 -12.82
N GLN A 734 -7.52 35.96 -13.77
CA GLN A 734 -7.24 35.77 -15.19
C GLN A 734 -5.96 36.47 -15.62
N ASP A 735 -5.87 37.76 -15.29
CA ASP A 735 -4.85 38.67 -15.81
C ASP A 735 -3.80 39.01 -14.75
N GLY A 736 -4.02 38.61 -13.49
CA GLY A 736 -3.10 38.93 -12.39
C GLY A 736 -3.06 40.42 -12.09
N VAL A 737 -4.17 41.13 -12.29
CA VAL A 737 -4.31 42.57 -12.04
C VAL A 737 -5.55 42.89 -11.21
N PHE A 738 -5.52 44.01 -10.51
CA PHE A 738 -6.67 44.54 -9.76
C PHE A 738 -6.81 46.05 -9.93
N LEU A 739 -8.00 46.58 -9.69
CA LEU A 739 -8.26 48.01 -9.74
C LEU A 739 -8.01 48.63 -8.37
N ASP A 740 -7.12 49.62 -8.31
CA ASP A 740 -6.78 50.32 -7.08
C ASP A 740 -6.86 51.84 -7.32
N SER A 741 -7.85 52.48 -6.69
CA SER A 741 -8.12 53.93 -6.85
C SER A 741 -8.16 54.38 -8.31
N GLY A 742 -8.80 53.59 -9.19
CA GLY A 742 -8.93 53.89 -10.62
C GLY A 742 -7.74 53.47 -11.49
N SER A 743 -6.64 52.98 -10.89
CA SER A 743 -5.46 52.50 -11.62
C SER A 743 -5.39 50.97 -11.62
N VAL A 744 -5.08 50.37 -12.78
CA VAL A 744 -4.84 48.92 -12.87
C VAL A 744 -3.45 48.62 -12.31
N ARG A 745 -3.36 47.73 -11.32
CA ARG A 745 -2.10 47.32 -10.70
C ARG A 745 -1.83 45.83 -10.89
N PRO A 746 -0.58 45.42 -11.17
CA PRO A 746 -0.21 44.01 -11.20
C PRO A 746 -0.20 43.43 -9.77
N LEU A 747 -0.47 42.14 -9.70
CA LEU A 747 -0.59 41.37 -8.46
C LEU A 747 0.62 40.42 -8.28
N GLY A 748 1.07 39.80 -9.37
CA GLY A 748 2.20 38.86 -9.37
C GLY A 748 1.80 37.40 -9.10
N PRO A 749 2.77 36.49 -8.96
CA PRO A 749 2.51 35.10 -8.61
C PRO A 749 1.89 34.98 -7.21
N ALA A 750 0.85 34.17 -7.07
CA ALA A 750 0.15 33.91 -5.81
C ALA A 750 -0.67 32.63 -5.92
N ILE A 751 -1.11 32.09 -4.79
CA ILE A 751 -2.08 31.00 -4.73
C ILE A 751 -3.34 31.51 -4.03
N PHE A 752 -4.43 31.61 -4.78
CA PHE A 752 -5.75 31.96 -4.28
C PHE A 752 -6.54 30.70 -3.95
N VAL A 753 -7.06 30.67 -2.73
CA VAL A 753 -7.92 29.62 -2.23
C VAL A 753 -9.27 30.23 -1.91
N PHE A 754 -10.33 29.68 -2.50
CA PHE A 754 -11.71 30.07 -2.27
C PHE A 754 -12.41 29.00 -1.43
N ILE A 755 -12.70 29.29 -0.16
CA ILE A 755 -13.32 28.32 0.77
C ILE A 755 -14.81 28.63 0.90
N GLY A 756 -15.65 27.72 0.41
CA GLY A 756 -17.10 27.90 0.39
C GLY A 756 -17.78 27.59 1.72
N GLY A 757 -18.73 28.46 2.11
CA GLY A 757 -19.58 28.28 3.29
C GLY A 757 -20.96 27.70 2.98
N THR A 758 -21.50 27.93 1.77
CA THR A 758 -22.90 27.63 1.42
C THR A 758 -23.06 26.27 0.74
N SER A 759 -22.15 25.92 -0.18
CA SER A 759 -22.21 24.67 -0.95
C SER A 759 -21.25 23.62 -0.38
N HIS A 760 -21.72 22.37 -0.23
CA HIS A 760 -20.91 21.28 0.33
C HIS A 760 -20.01 20.61 -0.71
N THR A 761 -20.36 20.70 -2.00
CA THR A 761 -19.53 20.17 -3.09
C THR A 761 -19.40 21.17 -4.22
N PHE A 762 -18.39 21.01 -5.06
CA PHE A 762 -18.25 21.79 -6.29
C PHE A 762 -19.43 21.56 -7.26
N LYS A 763 -20.00 20.34 -7.28
CA LYS A 763 -21.18 20.03 -8.09
C LYS A 763 -22.40 20.83 -7.61
N GLU A 764 -22.62 20.87 -6.30
CA GLU A 764 -23.65 21.70 -5.66
C GLU A 764 -23.43 23.19 -5.95
N PHE A 765 -22.19 23.67 -5.84
CA PHE A 765 -21.88 25.06 -6.19
C PHE A 765 -22.24 25.33 -7.65
N LYS A 766 -21.84 24.47 -8.59
CA LYS A 766 -22.05 24.67 -10.02
C LYS A 766 -23.51 24.58 -10.45
N ASN A 767 -24.25 23.58 -9.95
CA ASN A 767 -25.58 23.22 -10.45
C ASN A 767 -26.72 23.62 -9.51
N GLY A 768 -26.42 23.98 -8.27
CA GLY A 768 -27.41 24.19 -7.21
C GLY A 768 -27.67 22.91 -6.39
N LYS A 769 -28.09 23.10 -5.14
CA LYS A 769 -28.32 22.04 -4.15
C LYS A 769 -29.38 21.04 -4.58
N GLU A 770 -30.57 21.52 -4.92
CA GLU A 770 -31.73 20.67 -5.23
C GLU A 770 -31.51 19.83 -6.49
N VAL A 771 -30.89 20.41 -7.53
CA VAL A 771 -30.51 19.69 -8.76
C VAL A 771 -29.48 18.61 -8.43
N THR A 772 -28.48 18.93 -7.61
CA THR A 772 -27.43 17.97 -7.22
C THR A 772 -28.00 16.81 -6.41
N VAL A 773 -28.87 17.10 -5.44
CA VAL A 773 -29.55 16.09 -4.61
C VAL A 773 -30.44 15.19 -5.48
N ALA A 774 -31.16 15.74 -6.46
CA ALA A 774 -31.97 14.95 -7.39
C ALA A 774 -31.12 14.04 -8.29
N ASP A 775 -30.02 14.55 -8.85
CA ASP A 775 -29.07 13.75 -9.63
C ASP A 775 -28.46 12.60 -8.81
N GLU A 776 -28.02 12.90 -7.59
CA GLU A 776 -27.42 11.92 -6.68
C GLU A 776 -28.44 10.85 -6.29
N ALA A 777 -29.67 11.25 -5.96
CA ALA A 777 -30.74 10.31 -5.64
C ALA A 777 -31.13 9.42 -6.84
N ALA A 778 -31.06 9.95 -8.07
CA ALA A 778 -31.28 9.17 -9.28
C ALA A 778 -30.16 8.13 -9.53
N ALA A 779 -28.90 8.52 -9.32
CA ALA A 779 -27.75 7.62 -9.39
C ALA A 779 -27.79 6.55 -8.27
N ASP A 780 -28.22 6.95 -7.06
CA ASP A 780 -28.42 6.07 -5.93
C ASP A 780 -29.50 5.02 -6.21
N LYS A 781 -30.65 5.41 -6.74
CA LYS A 781 -31.66 4.45 -7.18
C LYS A 781 -31.10 3.48 -8.22
N LYS A 782 -30.46 3.97 -9.28
CA LYS A 782 -30.00 3.12 -10.40
C LYS A 782 -29.01 2.05 -9.95
N ALA A 783 -28.05 2.40 -9.10
CA ALA A 783 -27.11 1.39 -8.62
C ALA A 783 -27.70 0.49 -7.53
N ALA A 784 -28.75 0.90 -6.79
CA ALA A 784 -29.43 0.04 -5.83
C ALA A 784 -30.27 -1.02 -6.56
N GLU A 785 -30.83 -0.66 -7.72
CA GLU A 785 -31.47 -1.61 -8.64
C GLU A 785 -30.48 -2.67 -9.13
N ARG A 786 -29.27 -2.24 -9.52
CA ARG A 786 -28.19 -3.14 -9.94
C ARG A 786 -27.71 -4.05 -8.80
N GLU A 787 -27.48 -3.51 -7.61
CA GLU A 787 -27.06 -4.28 -6.44
C GLU A 787 -28.11 -5.32 -6.04
N LEU A 788 -29.41 -4.97 -6.13
CA LEU A 788 -30.48 -5.92 -5.91
C LEU A 788 -30.51 -7.03 -6.98
N GLU A 789 -30.26 -6.70 -8.25
CA GLU A 789 -30.17 -7.68 -9.33
C GLU A 789 -29.01 -8.65 -9.11
N GLU A 790 -27.81 -8.14 -8.79
CA GLU A 790 -26.63 -8.94 -8.43
C GLU A 790 -26.89 -9.80 -7.19
N ALA A 791 -27.51 -9.25 -6.12
CA ALA A 791 -27.83 -9.98 -4.91
C ALA A 791 -28.88 -11.09 -5.15
N LYS A 792 -29.87 -10.85 -6.01
CA LYS A 792 -30.86 -11.87 -6.41
C LYS A 792 -30.20 -13.00 -7.18
N ALA A 793 -29.35 -12.70 -8.16
CA ALA A 793 -28.62 -13.70 -8.91
C ALA A 793 -27.72 -14.55 -8.01
N ASN A 794 -27.01 -13.92 -7.07
CA ASN A 794 -26.15 -14.59 -6.10
C ASN A 794 -26.94 -15.48 -5.13
N HIS A 795 -28.09 -15.01 -4.65
CA HIS A 795 -29.00 -15.79 -3.81
C HIS A 795 -29.53 -17.02 -4.55
N GLU A 796 -30.02 -16.85 -5.77
CA GLU A 796 -30.53 -17.95 -6.58
C GLU A 796 -29.45 -18.99 -6.91
N ALA A 797 -28.22 -18.54 -7.21
CA ALA A 797 -27.07 -19.42 -7.42
C ALA A 797 -26.67 -20.17 -6.13
N ALA A 798 -26.68 -19.48 -4.99
CA ALA A 798 -26.35 -20.08 -3.69
C ALA A 798 -27.41 -21.11 -3.25
N ASP A 799 -28.69 -20.82 -3.43
CA ASP A 799 -29.80 -21.73 -3.13
C ASP A 799 -29.72 -22.99 -4.00
N LYS A 800 -29.53 -22.84 -5.32
CA LYS A 800 -29.37 -23.98 -6.24
C LYS A 800 -28.16 -24.85 -5.88
N GLU A 801 -27.07 -24.25 -5.43
CA GLU A 801 -25.91 -25.00 -4.94
C GLU A 801 -26.15 -25.71 -3.61
N TYR A 802 -26.92 -25.09 -2.71
CA TYR A 802 -27.31 -25.70 -1.44
C TYR A 802 -28.25 -26.89 -1.66
N GLU A 803 -29.23 -26.77 -2.55
CA GLU A 803 -30.14 -27.87 -2.93
C GLU A 803 -29.40 -29.05 -3.58
N ARG A 804 -28.29 -28.79 -4.27
CA ARG A 804 -27.45 -29.82 -4.92
C ARG A 804 -26.32 -30.33 -4.01
N ALA A 805 -26.21 -29.84 -2.78
CA ALA A 805 -25.11 -30.17 -1.89
C ALA A 805 -25.24 -31.60 -1.34
N THR A 806 -24.11 -32.33 -1.29
CA THR A 806 -24.00 -33.59 -0.56
C THR A 806 -24.09 -33.34 0.95
N ALA A 807 -24.44 -34.37 1.73
CA ALA A 807 -24.64 -34.25 3.19
C ALA A 807 -23.46 -33.56 3.90
N ASP A 808 -22.23 -33.88 3.51
CA ASP A 808 -20.99 -33.34 4.09
C ASP A 808 -20.78 -31.84 3.76
N ARG A 809 -21.38 -31.34 2.67
CA ARG A 809 -21.24 -29.95 2.20
C ARG A 809 -22.47 -29.08 2.47
N ALA A 810 -23.56 -29.66 2.96
CA ALA A 810 -24.83 -28.97 3.15
C ALA A 810 -24.73 -27.83 4.17
N ALA A 811 -24.03 -28.00 5.29
CA ALA A 811 -23.89 -26.97 6.32
C ALA A 811 -23.16 -25.71 5.82
N ALA A 812 -22.02 -25.89 5.13
CA ALA A 812 -21.26 -24.77 4.55
C ALA A 812 -22.06 -24.04 3.46
N LYS A 813 -22.75 -24.79 2.59
CA LYS A 813 -23.59 -24.19 1.53
C LYS A 813 -24.82 -23.47 2.10
N LYS A 814 -25.38 -23.96 3.22
CA LYS A 814 -26.46 -23.28 3.95
C LYS A 814 -26.01 -21.90 4.47
N ILE A 815 -24.83 -21.82 5.07
CA ILE A 815 -24.28 -20.53 5.55
C ILE A 815 -24.12 -19.54 4.39
N VAL A 816 -23.66 -20.01 3.23
CA VAL A 816 -23.53 -19.17 2.03
C VAL A 816 -24.90 -18.70 1.53
N ALA A 817 -25.90 -19.58 1.50
CA ALA A 817 -27.28 -19.24 1.15
C ALA A 817 -27.88 -18.23 2.13
N ASP A 818 -27.74 -18.45 3.45
CA ASP A 818 -28.21 -17.55 4.50
C ASP A 818 -27.54 -16.16 4.39
N LYS A 819 -26.22 -16.10 4.15
CA LYS A 819 -25.51 -14.83 3.89
C LYS A 819 -26.00 -14.13 2.62
N ALA A 820 -26.24 -14.87 1.55
CA ALA A 820 -26.76 -14.32 0.30
C ALA A 820 -28.19 -13.78 0.49
N LYS A 821 -29.00 -14.45 1.34
CA LYS A 821 -30.34 -14.02 1.71
C LYS A 821 -30.33 -12.70 2.47
N VAL A 822 -29.46 -12.60 3.49
CA VAL A 822 -29.27 -11.35 4.24
C VAL A 822 -28.81 -10.21 3.31
N LYS A 823 -27.83 -10.46 2.40
CA LYS A 823 -27.41 -9.45 1.42
C LYS A 823 -28.57 -8.99 0.51
N LYS A 824 -29.43 -9.92 0.07
CA LYS A 824 -30.62 -9.59 -0.72
C LYS A 824 -31.61 -8.74 0.08
N GLU A 825 -31.92 -9.09 1.32
CA GLU A 825 -32.83 -8.32 2.19
C GLU A 825 -32.29 -6.89 2.46
N ILE A 826 -30.97 -6.75 2.66
CA ILE A 826 -30.32 -5.44 2.78
C ILE A 826 -30.49 -4.63 1.49
N ALA A 827 -30.20 -5.22 0.32
CA ALA A 827 -30.34 -4.54 -0.96
C ALA A 827 -31.79 -4.11 -1.26
N GLU A 828 -32.79 -4.91 -0.85
CA GLU A 828 -34.21 -4.55 -0.94
C GLU A 828 -34.55 -3.33 -0.08
N LYS A 829 -34.00 -3.27 1.15
CA LYS A 829 -34.17 -2.13 2.05
C LYS A 829 -33.50 -0.87 1.48
N GLU A 830 -32.27 -0.98 1.00
CA GLU A 830 -31.52 0.13 0.39
C GLU A 830 -32.25 0.67 -0.87
N LEU A 831 -32.82 -0.21 -1.71
CA LEU A 831 -33.62 0.22 -2.85
C LEU A 831 -34.90 0.95 -2.43
N LYS A 832 -35.56 0.50 -1.35
CA LYS A 832 -36.75 1.17 -0.81
C LYS A 832 -36.41 2.58 -0.31
N GLU A 833 -35.32 2.73 0.43
CA GLU A 833 -34.81 4.02 0.90
C GLU A 833 -34.41 4.92 -0.28
N ALA A 834 -33.68 4.41 -1.27
CA ALA A 834 -33.27 5.17 -2.45
C ALA A 834 -34.48 5.68 -3.27
N LYS A 835 -35.53 4.87 -3.41
CA LYS A 835 -36.79 5.30 -4.06
C LYS A 835 -37.49 6.41 -3.28
N ALA A 836 -37.53 6.32 -1.95
CA ALA A 836 -38.12 7.35 -1.10
C ALA A 836 -37.33 8.67 -1.18
N ASN A 837 -35.99 8.59 -1.09
CA ASN A 837 -35.11 9.76 -1.20
C ASN A 837 -35.24 10.44 -2.55
N ARG A 838 -35.31 9.67 -3.65
CA ARG A 838 -35.52 10.22 -4.99
C ARG A 838 -36.84 10.97 -5.11
N LYS A 839 -37.94 10.39 -4.60
CA LYS A 839 -39.24 11.04 -4.63
C LYS A 839 -39.20 12.36 -3.86
N SER A 840 -38.63 12.37 -2.65
CA SER A 840 -38.48 13.58 -1.85
C SER A 840 -37.61 14.64 -2.54
N ALA A 841 -36.54 14.22 -3.23
CA ALA A 841 -35.66 15.12 -3.97
C ALA A 841 -36.35 15.76 -5.20
N GLU A 842 -37.13 14.96 -5.96
CA GLU A 842 -37.91 15.45 -7.11
C GLU A 842 -39.01 16.44 -6.64
N GLU A 843 -39.68 16.15 -5.52
CA GLU A 843 -40.67 17.06 -4.91
C GLU A 843 -40.03 18.37 -4.44
N ALA A 844 -38.86 18.32 -3.78
CA ALA A 844 -38.13 19.50 -3.35
C ALA A 844 -37.65 20.36 -4.53
N LEU A 845 -37.16 19.74 -5.60
CA LEU A 845 -36.76 20.43 -6.82
C LEU A 845 -37.95 21.11 -7.49
N ALA A 846 -39.08 20.40 -7.64
CA ALA A 846 -40.30 20.97 -8.20
C ALA A 846 -40.86 22.13 -7.36
N ALA A 847 -40.82 22.00 -6.02
CA ALA A 847 -41.24 23.06 -5.10
C ALA A 847 -40.35 24.31 -5.24
N LYS A 848 -39.03 24.12 -5.39
CA LYS A 848 -38.10 25.23 -5.62
C LYS A 848 -38.36 25.91 -6.96
N GLU A 849 -38.51 25.15 -8.05
CA GLU A 849 -38.82 25.70 -9.36
C GLU A 849 -40.15 26.48 -9.37
N ALA A 850 -41.16 26.00 -8.63
CA ALA A 850 -42.42 26.70 -8.45
C ALA A 850 -42.25 28.01 -7.64
N ALA A 851 -41.43 28.00 -6.57
CA ALA A 851 -41.13 29.17 -5.77
C ALA A 851 -40.35 30.23 -6.57
N ASP A 852 -39.37 29.82 -7.37
CA ASP A 852 -38.61 30.71 -8.26
C ASP A 852 -39.53 31.35 -9.29
N LYS A 853 -40.44 30.58 -9.92
CA LYS A 853 -41.47 31.12 -10.83
C LYS A 853 -42.42 32.10 -10.15
N ALA A 854 -42.89 31.78 -8.94
CA ALA A 854 -43.83 32.63 -8.19
C ALA A 854 -43.20 33.95 -7.74
N THR A 855 -41.90 33.95 -7.44
CA THR A 855 -41.13 35.15 -7.05
C THR A 855 -40.54 35.90 -8.24
N GLY A 856 -40.70 35.39 -9.47
CA GLY A 856 -40.10 35.94 -10.68
C GLY A 856 -38.57 35.85 -10.72
N ARG A 857 -37.97 34.98 -9.90
CA ARG A 857 -36.52 34.72 -9.89
C ARG A 857 -36.13 33.84 -11.06
N ASP A 858 -35.06 34.21 -11.75
CA ASP A 858 -34.37 33.37 -12.73
C ASP A 858 -32.96 33.05 -12.19
N PRO A 859 -32.74 31.88 -11.56
CA PRO A 859 -31.46 31.49 -10.99
C PRO A 859 -30.32 31.47 -12.00
N VAL A 860 -30.62 31.13 -13.27
CA VAL A 860 -29.62 31.08 -14.34
C VAL A 860 -29.16 32.49 -14.68
N LEU A 861 -30.09 33.44 -14.70
CA LEU A 861 -29.80 34.84 -14.95
C LEU A 861 -29.07 35.48 -13.76
N GLU A 862 -29.46 35.16 -12.51
CA GLU A 862 -28.75 35.57 -11.29
C GLU A 862 -27.31 35.06 -11.27
N ASP A 863 -27.07 33.78 -11.56
CA ASP A 863 -25.72 33.18 -11.65
C ASP A 863 -24.86 33.87 -12.73
N LYS A 864 -25.46 34.19 -13.89
CA LYS A 864 -24.79 34.96 -14.95
C LYS A 864 -24.45 36.38 -14.52
N GLN A 865 -25.38 37.06 -13.84
CA GLN A 865 -25.15 38.40 -13.31
C GLN A 865 -24.06 38.42 -12.22
N ALA A 866 -24.01 37.38 -11.39
CA ALA A 866 -22.96 37.16 -10.40
C ALA A 866 -21.62 36.74 -11.04
N LYS A 867 -21.58 36.46 -12.34
CA LYS A 867 -20.39 35.97 -13.06
C LYS A 867 -19.88 34.63 -12.54
N LYS A 868 -20.77 33.77 -12.07
CA LYS A 868 -20.43 32.44 -11.56
C LYS A 868 -19.85 31.51 -12.66
N PRO A 869 -20.41 31.42 -13.88
CA PRO A 869 -19.80 30.59 -14.94
C PRO A 869 -18.39 31.04 -15.30
N ASP A 870 -18.17 32.36 -15.33
CA ASP A 870 -16.89 33.01 -15.53
C ASP A 870 -15.88 32.68 -14.40
N PHE A 871 -16.33 32.71 -13.16
CA PHE A 871 -15.49 32.34 -12.01
C PHE A 871 -15.08 30.86 -12.09
N VAL A 872 -16.04 29.97 -12.34
CA VAL A 872 -15.82 28.52 -12.44
C VAL A 872 -14.81 28.18 -13.54
N SER A 873 -14.87 28.84 -14.70
CA SER A 873 -13.93 28.58 -15.81
C SER A 873 -12.49 29.03 -15.53
N ARG A 874 -12.27 29.87 -14.51
CA ARG A 874 -10.94 30.37 -14.10
C ARG A 874 -10.34 29.57 -12.94
N LEU A 875 -11.07 28.63 -12.35
CA LEU A 875 -10.54 27.71 -11.35
C LEU A 875 -9.62 26.68 -12.00
N SER A 876 -8.46 26.45 -11.38
CA SER A 876 -7.46 25.47 -11.82
C SER A 876 -7.67 24.10 -11.16
N ALA A 877 -8.22 24.07 -9.94
CA ALA A 877 -8.55 22.85 -9.22
C ALA A 877 -9.70 23.09 -8.22
N HIS A 878 -10.29 22.00 -7.74
CA HIS A 878 -11.26 22.04 -6.65
C HIS A 878 -11.09 20.84 -5.71
N ILE A 879 -11.51 21.00 -4.46
CA ILE A 879 -11.49 19.94 -3.43
C ILE A 879 -12.85 19.87 -2.76
N ASN A 880 -13.36 18.65 -2.59
CA ASN A 880 -14.50 18.39 -1.72
C ASN A 880 -14.00 17.68 -0.46
N VAL A 881 -14.01 18.38 0.67
CA VAL A 881 -13.60 17.82 1.98
C VAL A 881 -14.81 17.17 2.63
N ARG A 882 -14.67 15.89 2.97
CA ARG A 882 -15.75 15.08 3.54
C ARG A 882 -15.69 15.23 5.07
N GLY A 883 -16.81 15.67 5.66
CA GLY A 883 -16.93 15.78 7.11
C GLY A 883 -17.13 14.43 7.80
N PRO A 884 -17.25 14.43 9.14
CA PRO A 884 -17.59 13.23 9.91
C PRO A 884 -19.02 12.74 9.66
N ASN A 885 -19.89 13.56 9.08
CA ASN A 885 -21.25 13.16 8.79
C ASN A 885 -21.33 12.35 7.49
N ARG A 886 -22.30 11.43 7.46
CA ARG A 886 -22.61 10.63 6.29
C ARG A 886 -23.23 11.53 5.21
N SER A 887 -22.71 11.42 3.99
CA SER A 887 -23.20 12.13 2.80
C SER A 887 -23.84 11.15 1.80
N GLY A 888 -25.17 11.07 1.80
CA GLY A 888 -25.91 10.10 0.98
C GLY A 888 -25.93 8.70 1.59
N THR A 889 -26.77 7.81 1.06
CA THR A 889 -26.93 6.45 1.60
C THR A 889 -25.75 5.54 1.26
N ARG A 890 -24.97 5.85 0.22
CA ARG A 890 -23.81 5.04 -0.17
C ARG A 890 -22.50 5.38 0.49
N ASP A 891 -22.45 6.49 1.22
CA ASP A 891 -21.25 6.87 1.94
C ASP A 891 -21.06 5.94 3.15
N ARG A 892 -20.26 4.90 2.93
CA ARG A 892 -19.79 3.95 3.94
C ARG A 892 -18.49 4.40 4.58
N MET A 893 -17.78 5.35 3.98
CA MET A 893 -16.49 5.84 4.47
C MET A 893 -16.63 6.75 5.69
N PHE A 894 -17.83 7.29 5.97
CA PHE A 894 -18.06 8.22 7.10
C PHE A 894 -17.61 7.66 8.46
N ILE A 895 -17.83 6.36 8.71
CA ILE A 895 -17.45 5.73 9.98
C ILE A 895 -15.93 5.68 10.14
N LEU A 896 -15.21 5.45 9.05
CA LEU A 896 -13.76 5.45 9.03
C LEU A 896 -13.20 6.88 9.15
N ARG A 897 -13.83 7.87 8.49
CA ARG A 897 -13.50 9.29 8.70
C ARG A 897 -13.65 9.68 10.17
N ARG A 898 -14.74 9.27 10.82
CA ARG A 898 -14.94 9.46 12.27
C ARG A 898 -13.88 8.76 13.10
N ALA A 899 -13.52 7.51 12.77
CA ALA A 899 -12.51 6.77 13.50
C ALA A 899 -11.14 7.46 13.47
N MET A 900 -10.70 7.90 12.30
CA MET A 900 -9.43 8.63 12.13
C MET A 900 -9.45 9.99 12.86
N LEU A 901 -10.56 10.72 12.76
CA LEU A 901 -10.76 11.98 13.49
C LEU A 901 -10.74 11.75 15.00
N LEU A 902 -11.48 10.75 15.50
CA LEU A 902 -11.56 10.42 16.92
C LEU A 902 -10.20 9.96 17.46
N HIS A 903 -9.47 9.13 16.73
CA HIS A 903 -8.09 8.75 17.08
C HIS A 903 -7.21 9.99 17.29
N SER A 904 -7.21 10.91 16.31
CA SER A 904 -6.43 12.15 16.37
C SER A 904 -6.83 13.03 17.55
N GLN A 905 -8.13 13.18 17.81
CA GLN A 905 -8.65 13.98 18.92
C GLN A 905 -8.36 13.37 20.30
N LEU A 906 -8.45 12.04 20.44
CA LEU A 906 -8.06 11.34 21.67
C LEU A 906 -6.55 11.52 21.93
N LYS A 907 -5.72 11.32 20.92
CA LYS A 907 -4.26 11.53 21.02
C LYS A 907 -3.94 12.96 21.47
N LYS A 908 -4.60 13.96 20.87
CA LYS A 908 -4.46 15.38 21.22
C LYS A 908 -4.92 15.66 22.65
N HIS A 909 -6.06 15.11 23.06
CA HIS A 909 -6.66 15.39 24.37
C HIS A 909 -5.84 14.79 25.53
N PHE A 910 -5.42 13.54 25.43
CA PHE A 910 -4.69 12.85 26.51
C PHE A 910 -3.17 13.07 26.47
N GLY A 911 -2.61 13.52 25.34
CA GLY A 911 -1.16 13.74 25.19
C GLY A 911 -0.32 12.46 25.20
N VAL A 912 -0.94 11.29 24.99
CA VAL A 912 -0.30 9.97 24.95
C VAL A 912 -0.77 9.20 23.71
N GLU A 913 -0.08 8.11 23.36
CA GLU A 913 -0.52 7.23 22.29
C GLU A 913 -1.85 6.56 22.64
N VAL A 914 -2.79 6.48 21.69
CA VAL A 914 -4.16 6.00 21.96
C VAL A 914 -4.19 4.53 22.40
N LYS A 915 -3.19 3.73 22.00
CA LYS A 915 -3.02 2.34 22.47
C LYS A 915 -2.81 2.22 23.99
N GLU A 916 -2.50 3.33 24.67
CA GLU A 916 -2.38 3.42 26.14
C GLU A 916 -3.67 3.87 26.83
N ILE A 917 -4.74 4.13 26.07
CA ILE A 917 -6.04 4.62 26.56
C ILE A 917 -7.05 3.48 26.48
N GLN A 918 -7.73 3.20 27.59
CA GLN A 918 -8.83 2.24 27.62
C GLN A 918 -10.14 2.91 27.18
N VAL A 919 -10.52 2.72 25.91
CA VAL A 919 -11.80 3.24 25.39
C VAL A 919 -12.84 2.12 25.33
N ASP A 920 -14.00 2.34 25.96
CA ASP A 920 -15.11 1.40 25.96
C ASP A 920 -15.71 1.24 24.55
N ASN A 921 -15.99 -0.02 24.15
CA ASN A 921 -16.62 -0.34 22.86
C ASN A 921 -18.05 0.21 22.73
N ALA A 922 -18.75 0.40 23.85
CA ALA A 922 -20.08 1.00 23.87
C ALA A 922 -20.02 2.51 23.56
N VAL A 923 -19.07 3.23 24.15
CA VAL A 923 -18.83 4.65 23.85
C VAL A 923 -18.37 4.82 22.39
N LEU A 924 -17.50 3.92 21.91
CA LEU A 924 -17.11 3.92 20.50
C LEU A 924 -18.30 3.71 19.57
N ASN A 925 -19.23 2.81 19.91
CA ASN A 925 -20.43 2.62 19.11
C ASN A 925 -21.21 3.93 18.94
N ALA A 926 -21.45 4.65 20.03
CA ALA A 926 -22.16 5.92 19.98
C ALA A 926 -21.40 6.97 19.14
N LEU A 927 -20.09 7.16 19.37
CA LEU A 927 -19.30 8.16 18.65
C LEU A 927 -19.13 7.84 17.15
N LEU A 928 -19.09 6.56 16.78
CA LEU A 928 -18.90 6.12 15.40
C LEU A 928 -20.22 6.04 14.61
N ASN A 929 -21.31 5.59 15.24
CA ASN A 929 -22.58 5.31 14.55
C ASN A 929 -23.68 6.36 14.74
N HIS A 930 -23.49 7.38 15.58
CA HIS A 930 -24.50 8.43 15.76
C HIS A 930 -24.91 9.08 14.43
N LYS A 931 -26.18 9.45 14.26
CA LYS A 931 -26.74 9.90 12.98
C LYS A 931 -25.99 11.10 12.39
N SER A 932 -25.76 12.15 13.18
CA SER A 932 -25.03 13.34 12.73
C SER A 932 -24.46 14.18 13.87
N PHE A 933 -23.41 14.92 13.56
CA PHE A 933 -22.77 15.89 14.42
C PHE A 933 -23.00 17.29 13.82
N PRO A 934 -23.86 18.15 14.41
CA PRO A 934 -24.28 19.41 13.81
C PRO A 934 -23.13 20.34 13.39
N ASN A 935 -22.07 20.39 14.20
CA ASN A 935 -20.88 21.22 13.94
C ASN A 935 -19.69 20.43 13.40
N GLY A 936 -19.93 19.25 12.83
CA GLY A 936 -18.90 18.38 12.27
C GLY A 936 -17.84 17.99 13.29
N THR A 937 -16.56 18.13 12.93
CA THR A 937 -15.42 17.75 13.78
C THR A 937 -15.41 18.50 15.12
N ARG A 938 -15.95 19.74 15.16
CA ARG A 938 -16.01 20.56 16.37
C ARG A 938 -16.95 19.95 17.43
N SER A 939 -18.04 19.31 17.02
CA SER A 939 -18.90 18.58 17.95
C SER A 939 -18.15 17.45 18.65
N ILE A 940 -17.38 16.65 17.89
CA ILE A 940 -16.61 15.53 18.44
C ILE A 940 -15.53 16.03 19.41
N GLU A 941 -14.82 17.10 19.05
CA GLU A 941 -13.82 17.73 19.93
C GLU A 941 -14.44 18.24 21.24
N LEU A 942 -15.58 18.92 21.15
CA LEU A 942 -16.26 19.46 22.33
C LEU A 942 -16.85 18.37 23.24
N ILE A 943 -17.34 17.26 22.68
CA ILE A 943 -17.77 16.09 23.48
C ILE A 943 -16.62 15.56 24.34
N LEU A 944 -15.41 15.44 23.78
CA LEU A 944 -14.24 15.01 24.56
C LEU A 944 -13.84 16.04 25.62
N GLN A 945 -13.91 17.33 25.29
CA GLN A 945 -13.54 18.41 26.23
C GLN A 945 -14.51 18.55 27.40
N THR A 946 -15.81 18.30 27.19
CA THR A 946 -16.83 18.39 28.24
C THR A 946 -16.98 17.10 29.05
N SER A 947 -16.39 15.99 28.58
CA SER A 947 -16.35 14.71 29.29
C SER A 947 -15.34 14.73 30.46
N ARG A 948 -15.56 13.88 31.47
CA ARG A 948 -14.77 13.77 32.71
C ARG A 948 -13.48 12.95 32.54
N LEU A 949 -12.65 13.32 31.56
CA LEU A 949 -11.47 12.54 31.13
C LEU A 949 -10.16 12.95 31.84
N SER A 950 -10.18 14.01 32.65
CA SER A 950 -8.97 14.57 33.28
C SER A 950 -8.27 13.59 34.22
N GLY A 951 -6.95 13.43 34.04
CA GLY A 951 -6.09 12.61 34.90
C GLY A 951 -6.31 11.10 34.82
N ARG A 952 -7.15 10.64 33.90
CA ARG A 952 -7.48 9.22 33.69
C ARG A 952 -6.96 8.76 32.33
N ARG A 953 -6.73 7.45 32.17
CA ARG A 953 -6.42 6.80 30.87
C ARG A 953 -7.54 5.87 30.43
N ARG A 954 -8.79 6.27 30.71
CA ARG A 954 -9.99 5.53 30.34
C ARG A 954 -11.08 6.47 29.85
N PHE A 955 -11.95 5.96 28.97
CA PHE A 955 -13.14 6.64 28.50
C PHE A 955 -14.30 5.66 28.46
N GLU A 956 -15.14 5.73 29.49
CA GLU A 956 -16.32 4.89 29.70
C GLU A 956 -17.60 5.73 29.59
N SER A 957 -18.76 5.06 29.50
CA SER A 957 -20.06 5.74 29.39
C SER A 957 -20.30 6.72 30.55
N SER A 958 -19.81 6.38 31.75
CA SER A 958 -19.91 7.24 32.95
C SER A 958 -19.06 8.52 32.92
N ASP A 959 -18.09 8.62 31.99
CA ASP A 959 -17.26 9.80 31.82
C ASP A 959 -17.88 10.82 30.85
N LEU A 960 -18.95 10.49 30.13
CA LEU A 960 -19.64 11.42 29.22
C LEU A 960 -20.20 12.65 29.97
N ALA A 961 -20.33 13.76 29.25
CA ALA A 961 -20.94 15.00 29.75
C ALA A 961 -22.43 14.81 30.10
N SER A 962 -23.06 15.79 30.78
CA SER A 962 -24.50 15.74 31.05
C SER A 962 -25.32 15.79 29.76
N ASP A 963 -26.54 15.28 29.78
CA ASP A 963 -27.43 15.25 28.60
C ASP A 963 -27.65 16.64 28.00
N GLU A 964 -27.75 17.68 28.83
CA GLU A 964 -27.86 19.08 28.39
C GLU A 964 -26.63 19.51 27.57
N GLN A 965 -25.43 19.22 28.06
CA GLN A 965 -24.19 19.54 27.35
C GLN A 965 -24.01 18.69 26.10
N LEU A 966 -24.37 17.41 26.17
CA LEU A 966 -24.26 16.47 25.07
C LEU A 966 -25.20 16.85 23.91
N SER A 967 -26.43 17.29 24.21
CA SER A 967 -27.44 17.72 23.23
C SER A 967 -26.94 18.81 22.28
N MET A 968 -26.07 19.71 22.76
CA MET A 968 -25.47 20.78 21.95
C MET A 968 -24.57 20.24 20.82
N HIS A 969 -24.14 18.98 20.91
CA HIS A 969 -23.16 18.38 20.02
C HIS A 969 -23.66 17.15 19.28
N VAL A 970 -24.72 16.51 19.77
CA VAL A 970 -25.39 15.36 19.14
C VAL A 970 -26.78 15.69 18.58
N GLY A 971 -27.27 16.93 18.77
CA GLY A 971 -28.60 17.36 18.37
C GLY A 971 -29.69 16.90 19.35
N ASP A 972 -30.96 16.96 18.91
CA ASP A 972 -32.13 16.58 19.73
C ASP A 972 -32.20 15.06 20.01
N ASP A 973 -31.32 14.27 19.40
CA ASP A 973 -31.32 12.80 19.41
C ASP A 973 -30.43 12.20 20.54
N VAL A 974 -30.31 12.87 21.70
CA VAL A 974 -29.50 12.38 22.85
C VAL A 974 -29.91 10.98 23.30
N LYS A 975 -31.21 10.67 23.25
CA LYS A 975 -31.72 9.34 23.59
C LYS A 975 -31.21 8.25 22.64
N GLU A 976 -31.10 8.57 21.34
CA GLU A 976 -30.52 7.63 20.36
C GLU A 976 -29.02 7.44 20.61
N PHE A 977 -28.31 8.51 20.96
CA PHE A 977 -26.90 8.43 21.35
C PHE A 977 -26.69 7.48 22.54
N HIS A 978 -27.51 7.61 23.59
CA HIS A 978 -27.48 6.69 24.74
C HIS A 978 -27.98 5.28 24.42
N ALA A 979 -28.86 5.10 23.44
CA ALA A 979 -29.23 3.75 22.99
C ALA A 979 -28.02 3.02 22.38
N LEU A 980 -27.16 3.73 21.65
CA LEU A 980 -25.94 3.19 21.06
C LEU A 980 -24.89 2.82 22.13
N THR A 981 -24.83 3.54 23.26
CA THR A 981 -23.92 3.19 24.37
C THR A 981 -24.33 1.90 25.10
N ASN A 982 -25.51 1.34 24.83
CA ASN A 982 -25.93 0.04 25.36
C ASN A 982 -25.58 -1.16 24.45
N THR A 983 -25.03 -0.90 23.26
CA THR A 983 -24.71 -1.91 22.24
C THR A 983 -23.21 -1.84 21.88
N PRO A 984 -22.32 -2.53 22.62
CA PRO A 984 -20.89 -2.43 22.37
C PRO A 984 -20.50 -3.02 21.01
N ILE A 985 -19.55 -2.36 20.33
CA ILE A 985 -18.94 -2.91 19.10
C ILE A 985 -18.25 -4.24 19.42
N ALA A 986 -18.58 -5.28 18.65
CA ALA A 986 -17.89 -6.55 18.69
C ALA A 986 -16.57 -6.45 17.92
N LEU A 987 -15.44 -6.66 18.62
CA LEU A 987 -14.11 -6.70 18.02
C LEU A 987 -13.72 -8.13 17.64
N GLU A 988 -12.77 -8.27 16.72
CA GLU A 988 -12.24 -9.57 16.35
C GLU A 988 -11.50 -10.26 17.51
N SER A 989 -11.66 -11.59 17.60
CA SER A 989 -11.04 -12.42 18.64
C SER A 989 -9.52 -12.51 18.51
N ILE A 990 -9.00 -12.42 17.28
CA ILE A 990 -7.58 -12.50 16.97
C ILE A 990 -7.15 -11.20 16.29
N ARG A 991 -6.36 -10.41 17.02
CA ARG A 991 -5.82 -9.11 16.57
C ARG A 991 -4.30 -9.12 16.75
N PRO A 992 -3.51 -9.67 15.82
CA PRO A 992 -2.06 -9.79 16.00
C PRO A 992 -1.39 -8.41 16.05
N VAL A 993 -0.30 -8.26 16.82
CA VAL A 993 0.52 -7.04 16.78
C VAL A 993 1.13 -6.84 15.40
N ASP A 994 1.52 -7.93 14.75
CA ASP A 994 2.07 -7.91 13.40
C ASP A 994 1.03 -7.53 12.34
N VAL A 995 1.35 -6.49 11.57
CA VAL A 995 0.46 -5.98 10.52
C VAL A 995 0.43 -6.93 9.33
N ASP A 996 1.56 -7.59 9.00
CA ASP A 996 1.62 -8.53 7.87
C ASP A 996 0.78 -9.78 8.13
N LEU A 997 0.73 -10.23 9.39
CA LEU A 997 -0.20 -11.25 9.84
C LEU A 997 -1.64 -10.74 9.84
N ALA A 998 -1.92 -9.57 10.43
CA ALA A 998 -3.29 -9.00 10.45
C ALA A 998 -3.91 -8.93 9.05
N ASN A 999 -3.14 -8.39 8.09
CA ASN A 999 -3.54 -8.33 6.69
C ASN A 999 -3.78 -9.74 6.15
N LYS A 1000 -2.85 -10.68 6.36
CA LYS A 1000 -3.01 -12.05 5.87
C LYS A 1000 -4.32 -12.67 6.35
N LEU A 1001 -4.69 -12.46 7.61
CA LEU A 1001 -5.95 -12.92 8.17
C LEU A 1001 -7.16 -12.25 7.53
N MET A 1002 -7.13 -10.92 7.35
CA MET A 1002 -8.18 -10.18 6.63
C MET A 1002 -8.39 -10.74 5.21
N TRP A 1003 -7.30 -11.00 4.47
CA TRP A 1003 -7.35 -11.56 3.10
C TRP A 1003 -8.01 -12.94 3.04
N THR A 1004 -7.80 -13.79 4.04
CA THR A 1004 -8.40 -15.14 4.06
C THR A 1004 -9.92 -15.14 4.21
N LYS A 1005 -10.50 -14.01 4.65
CA LYS A 1005 -11.95 -13.86 4.81
C LYS A 1005 -12.63 -13.30 3.56
N LEU A 1006 -11.88 -12.83 2.56
CA LEU A 1006 -12.49 -12.31 1.33
C LEU A 1006 -13.16 -13.45 0.55
N PRO A 1007 -14.32 -13.22 -0.07
CA PRO A 1007 -15.05 -14.24 -0.78
C PRO A 1007 -14.19 -14.79 -1.92
N LYS A 1008 -14.16 -16.13 -2.03
CA LYS A 1008 -13.64 -16.81 -3.21
C LYS A 1008 -14.64 -16.57 -4.33
N ASP A 1009 -14.17 -16.02 -5.44
CA ASP A 1009 -15.02 -15.93 -6.63
C ASP A 1009 -15.36 -17.36 -7.08
N LYS A 1010 -16.66 -17.63 -7.21
CA LYS A 1010 -17.14 -18.82 -7.88
C LYS A 1010 -16.89 -18.61 -9.37
N ASN A 1011 -15.99 -19.40 -9.94
CA ASN A 1011 -15.82 -19.48 -11.40
C ASN A 1011 -17.09 -19.98 -12.08
#